data_AF-A0AA97DU35-F1
#
_entry.id   AF-A0AA97DU35-F1
#
_cell.length_a   1.000
_cell.length_b   1.000
_cell.length_c   1.000
_cell.angle_alpha   90.00
_cell.angle_beta   90.00
_cell.angle_gamma   90.00
#
_symmetry.space_group_name_H-M   'P 1'
#
loop_
_entity.id
_entity.type
_entity.pdbx_description
1 polymer ?
#
loop_
_entity_poly.entity_id
_entity_poly.type
_entity_poly.pdbx_seq_one_letter_code
_entity_poly.pdbx_strand_id
1 'polypeptide(L)'
;MTSKSFSSKGLAGDSMRRSLWALVLSGVGFFLSLLLPVLMTMQRALEQKAYNLNNSPQYMEDAWQGALDQVAVLLGYNPFVKVTFVVMAVVCGVALFAYLHNRQKVDFYHSLPLSRTRLFANNFLTGALCTLSTYFVMLAITLACAYAMGFGEAADWGAIGGTVLCNLIFFLLIYALAVLTTIVCGNTVVTLLLLAWVYFSPLLVRMLQIAMLGKFYETYSSEGGLDGTIAAVRLCPVMEYFTVDGIRYGGVATLGQTGSAAGLLAGYLAAAAVVTALAVFLFRIRKSERAGTALAFDRSKLPIKVYICLIMSVAFGTLFNLIAGDFWFWPGLVIGAVLFHWIVEIIYAFDFRAIFAKPLHLAVMLVVLVGGILLMKADVTGYDTWLPDEGELEAVDVAAYSSREMLSEPENIAAVCRLAEIGVAMTAAEDAAPEGELQAQFGSFDDSFGITLKFRLNGGRMEARYYRLPQTEEVEALLVQLQTSAEYKQKKWDLFCLDNMTEDEVAVLMFTDNAGAFLGNLYDEPEKISEILETLREEELARQESSMPVFRLELAYENRQDGIRSASWSNIYVCEADTRTLALIKQLTGYEPQPQALTADQISTVEIGYVVQRDEEGTAWSNVTVTDAGDIEKLLENAVYADAMNIYNSVFYLGSGAPLMESTDTVNVYATLKDGGRTTELRYLLGTQPTDVIEKYRPDGAADEAAAVIGAAAAAEMPSVG
;
A
#
# COMPACT_ATOMS: atom_id res chain seq x y z
N MET A 1 -31.00 -24.62 55.63
CA MET A 1 -29.61 -25.03 55.38
C MET A 1 -29.08 -24.30 54.15
N THR A 2 -28.34 -23.21 54.35
CA THR A 2 -27.68 -22.46 53.27
C THR A 2 -26.36 -23.15 52.94
N SER A 3 -26.33 -23.93 51.86
CA SER A 3 -25.10 -24.53 51.35
C SER A 3 -24.07 -23.45 51.03
N LYS A 4 -22.90 -23.53 51.67
CA LYS A 4 -21.72 -22.68 51.40
C LYS A 4 -21.03 -23.02 50.06
N SER A 5 -21.60 -23.91 49.22
CA SER A 5 -20.99 -24.34 47.95
C SER A 5 -21.09 -23.30 46.80
N PHE A 6 -21.86 -22.22 46.97
CA PHE A 6 -22.01 -21.16 45.97
C PHE A 6 -21.27 -19.86 46.35
N SER A 7 -20.15 -19.98 47.07
CA SER A 7 -19.20 -18.88 47.28
C SER A 7 -18.49 -18.55 45.96
N SER A 8 -18.39 -17.25 45.62
CA SER A 8 -17.81 -16.76 44.36
C SER A 8 -16.40 -17.27 44.07
N LYS A 9 -15.63 -17.65 45.10
CA LYS A 9 -14.25 -18.15 44.98
C LYS A 9 -14.17 -19.58 44.41
N GLY A 10 -15.22 -20.40 44.52
CA GLY A 10 -15.23 -21.78 43.99
C GLY A 10 -15.85 -21.94 42.60
N LEU A 11 -16.68 -20.97 42.18
CA LEU A 11 -17.51 -21.09 40.97
C LEU A 11 -16.68 -21.11 39.67
N ALA A 12 -15.67 -20.23 39.57
CA ALA A 12 -14.80 -20.16 38.40
C ALA A 12 -13.93 -21.43 38.28
N GLY A 13 -13.39 -21.93 39.40
CA GLY A 13 -12.63 -23.18 39.43
C GLY A 13 -13.46 -24.39 39.00
N ASP A 14 -14.69 -24.51 39.49
CA ASP A 14 -15.63 -25.56 39.06
C ASP A 14 -16.05 -25.40 37.60
N SER A 15 -16.20 -24.16 37.11
CA SER A 15 -16.52 -23.85 35.72
C SER A 15 -15.36 -24.21 34.77
N MET A 16 -14.12 -23.94 35.17
CA MET A 16 -12.91 -24.38 34.44
C MET A 16 -12.81 -25.90 34.39
N ARG A 17 -13.10 -26.60 35.49
CA ARG A 17 -13.17 -28.08 35.52
C ARG A 17 -14.23 -28.63 34.58
N ARG A 18 -15.36 -27.93 34.41
CA ARG A 18 -16.40 -28.31 33.44
C ARG A 18 -16.02 -27.95 32.00
N SER A 19 -15.07 -27.04 31.82
CA SER A 19 -14.58 -26.54 30.53
C SER A 19 -13.15 -27.01 30.24
N LEU A 20 -12.78 -28.22 30.71
CA LEU A 20 -11.48 -28.85 30.45
C LEU A 20 -11.14 -28.92 28.96
N TRP A 21 -12.15 -29.05 28.09
CA TRP A 21 -11.97 -29.00 26.64
C TRP A 21 -11.25 -27.71 26.19
N ALA A 22 -11.53 -26.56 26.82
CA ALA A 22 -10.93 -25.29 26.44
C ALA A 22 -9.46 -25.24 26.84
N LEU A 23 -9.11 -25.78 28.02
CA LEU A 23 -7.72 -25.92 28.49
C LEU A 23 -6.91 -26.88 27.61
N VAL A 24 -7.51 -28.00 27.21
CA VAL A 24 -6.84 -28.97 26.33
C VAL A 24 -6.60 -28.34 24.96
N LEU A 25 -7.62 -27.69 24.39
CA LEU A 25 -7.52 -27.07 23.07
C LEU A 25 -6.50 -25.91 23.06
N SER A 26 -6.54 -25.02 24.06
CA SER A 26 -5.57 -23.93 24.16
C SER A 26 -4.17 -24.45 24.47
N GLY A 27 -4.04 -25.48 25.31
CA GLY A 27 -2.77 -26.15 25.57
C GLY A 27 -2.13 -26.73 24.31
N VAL A 28 -2.91 -27.45 23.49
CA VAL A 28 -2.44 -27.96 22.18
C VAL A 28 -2.11 -26.82 21.23
N GLY A 29 -2.97 -25.79 21.17
CA GLY A 29 -2.75 -24.62 20.31
C GLY A 29 -1.43 -23.92 20.63
N PHE A 30 -1.19 -23.56 21.90
CA PHE A 30 0.05 -22.89 22.31
C PHE A 30 1.27 -23.82 22.30
N PHE A 31 1.08 -25.12 22.51
CA PHE A 31 2.15 -26.09 22.28
C PHE A 31 2.62 -26.04 20.83
N LEU A 32 1.70 -26.12 19.86
CA LEU A 32 2.03 -26.13 18.44
C LEU A 32 2.48 -24.76 17.91
N SER A 33 1.98 -23.67 18.49
CA SER A 33 2.28 -22.32 17.99
C SER A 33 3.46 -21.65 18.68
N LEU A 34 3.77 -22.00 19.93
CA LEU A 34 4.86 -21.38 20.71
C LEU A 34 5.95 -22.39 21.06
N LEU A 35 5.63 -23.43 21.82
CA LEU A 35 6.67 -24.31 22.38
C LEU A 35 7.39 -25.10 21.29
N LEU A 36 6.65 -25.78 20.42
CA LEU A 36 7.22 -26.64 19.39
C LEU A 36 8.08 -25.87 18.38
N PRO A 37 7.63 -24.74 17.79
CA PRO A 37 8.45 -24.00 16.83
C PRO A 37 9.77 -23.51 17.44
N VAL A 38 9.73 -22.99 18.67
CA VAL A 38 10.94 -22.49 19.35
C VAL A 38 11.88 -23.66 19.70
N LEU A 39 11.37 -24.82 20.11
CA LEU A 39 12.20 -26.01 20.32
C LEU A 39 12.85 -26.51 19.02
N MET A 40 12.11 -26.51 17.92
CA MET A 40 12.62 -26.93 16.61
C MET A 40 13.73 -25.99 16.12
N THR A 41 13.58 -24.67 16.30
CA THR A 41 14.63 -23.70 15.93
C THR A 41 15.86 -23.85 16.81
N MET A 42 15.71 -23.99 18.13
CA MET A 42 16.84 -24.24 19.03
C MET A 42 17.57 -25.56 18.70
N GLN A 43 16.84 -26.65 18.44
CA GLN A 43 17.45 -27.93 18.08
C GLN A 43 18.25 -27.81 16.77
N ARG A 44 17.65 -27.23 15.73
CA ARG A 44 18.32 -27.01 14.44
C ARG A 44 19.57 -26.15 14.60
N ALA A 45 19.52 -25.13 15.44
CA ALA A 45 20.66 -24.26 15.71
C ALA A 45 21.80 -25.01 16.44
N LEU A 46 21.48 -25.90 17.39
CA LEU A 46 22.49 -26.74 18.04
C LEU A 46 23.13 -27.74 17.06
N GLU A 47 22.34 -28.33 16.17
CA GLU A 47 22.84 -29.21 15.10
C GLU A 47 23.77 -28.44 14.13
N GLN A 48 23.38 -27.22 13.73
CA GLN A 48 24.18 -26.35 12.88
C GLN A 48 25.49 -25.93 13.57
N LYS A 49 25.45 -25.63 14.87
CA LYS A 49 26.64 -25.32 15.67
C LYS A 49 27.61 -26.50 15.70
N ALA A 50 27.10 -27.72 15.91
CA ALA A 50 27.92 -28.93 15.89
C ALA A 50 28.54 -29.21 14.50
N TYR A 51 27.80 -28.92 13.43
CA TYR A 51 28.30 -29.04 12.06
C TYR A 51 29.41 -28.01 11.76
N ASN A 52 29.19 -26.74 12.08
CA ASN A 52 30.14 -25.65 11.83
C ASN A 52 31.44 -25.84 12.62
N LEU A 53 31.36 -26.36 13.85
CA LEU A 53 32.53 -26.69 14.68
C LEU A 53 33.51 -27.63 13.95
N ASN A 54 33.00 -28.57 13.16
CA ASN A 54 33.80 -29.58 12.48
C ASN A 54 34.21 -29.20 11.04
N ASN A 55 33.39 -28.41 10.33
CA ASN A 55 33.55 -28.19 8.89
C ASN A 55 33.88 -26.75 8.51
N SER A 56 33.43 -25.76 9.27
CA SER A 56 33.59 -24.34 8.91
C SER A 56 33.55 -23.44 10.16
N PRO A 57 34.60 -23.47 11.00
CA PRO A 57 34.62 -22.74 12.27
C PRO A 57 34.51 -21.23 12.09
N GLN A 58 34.94 -20.69 10.94
CA GLN A 58 34.92 -19.26 10.64
C GLN A 58 33.52 -18.65 10.58
N TYR A 59 32.46 -19.43 10.33
CA TYR A 59 31.08 -18.94 10.28
C TYR A 59 30.27 -19.27 11.54
N MET A 60 30.92 -19.82 12.58
CA MET A 60 30.23 -20.34 13.76
C MET A 60 29.57 -19.23 14.59
N GLU A 61 30.25 -18.09 14.77
CA GLU A 61 29.76 -16.99 15.59
C GLU A 61 28.55 -16.31 14.92
N ASP A 62 28.68 -15.94 13.63
CA ASP A 62 27.58 -15.34 12.86
C ASP A 62 26.35 -16.26 12.80
N ALA A 63 26.55 -17.57 12.60
CA ALA A 63 25.46 -18.54 12.60
C ALA A 63 24.82 -18.72 13.98
N TRP A 64 25.58 -18.54 15.07
CA TRP A 64 25.06 -18.59 16.43
C TRP A 64 24.26 -17.34 16.78
N GLN A 65 24.76 -16.17 16.42
CA GLN A 65 24.03 -14.90 16.58
C GLN A 65 22.71 -14.92 15.79
N GLY A 66 22.75 -15.32 14.52
CA GLY A 66 21.52 -15.47 13.74
C GLY A 66 20.52 -16.49 14.32
N ALA A 67 20.99 -17.50 15.04
CA ALA A 67 20.13 -18.43 15.76
C ALA A 67 19.51 -17.83 17.04
N LEU A 68 20.28 -17.02 17.79
CA LEU A 68 19.76 -16.26 18.92
C LEU A 68 18.68 -15.28 18.45
N ASP A 69 18.91 -14.57 17.35
CA ASP A 69 17.94 -13.64 16.75
C ASP A 69 16.65 -14.35 16.34
N GLN A 70 16.74 -15.53 15.70
CA GLN A 70 15.56 -16.30 15.33
C GLN A 70 14.74 -16.75 16.55
N VAL A 71 15.41 -17.16 17.63
CA VAL A 71 14.72 -17.53 18.88
C VAL A 71 14.12 -16.30 19.56
N ALA A 72 14.85 -15.18 19.59
CA ALA A 72 14.36 -13.91 20.13
C ALA A 72 13.13 -13.42 19.37
N VAL A 73 13.15 -13.48 18.03
CA VAL A 73 12.00 -13.21 17.17
C VAL A 73 10.84 -14.14 17.53
N LEU A 74 11.01 -15.46 17.64
CA LEU A 74 9.88 -16.33 17.96
C LEU A 74 9.34 -16.18 19.40
N LEU A 75 10.14 -15.66 20.34
CA LEU A 75 9.70 -15.32 21.70
C LEU A 75 8.99 -13.97 21.76
N GLY A 76 9.42 -13.00 20.94
CA GLY A 76 8.84 -11.66 20.78
C GLY A 76 7.70 -11.63 19.75
N TYR A 77 7.99 -11.85 18.48
CA TYR A 77 7.03 -11.93 17.39
C TYR A 77 6.73 -13.37 16.95
N ASN A 78 5.54 -13.87 17.28
CA ASN A 78 5.08 -15.18 16.80
C ASN A 78 3.68 -15.13 16.18
N PRO A 79 3.56 -15.10 14.83
CA PRO A 79 2.28 -15.01 14.16
C PRO A 79 1.40 -16.25 14.39
N PHE A 80 1.98 -17.43 14.64
CA PHE A 80 1.20 -18.62 14.99
C PHE A 80 0.51 -18.46 16.34
N VAL A 81 1.17 -17.85 17.33
CA VAL A 81 0.57 -17.54 18.63
C VAL A 81 -0.61 -16.58 18.46
N LYS A 82 -0.48 -15.58 17.59
CA LYS A 82 -1.58 -14.66 17.27
C LYS A 82 -2.78 -15.40 16.69
N VAL A 83 -2.56 -16.30 15.72
CA VAL A 83 -3.62 -17.17 15.17
C VAL A 83 -4.28 -18.00 16.28
N THR A 84 -3.50 -18.63 17.16
CA THR A 84 -4.04 -19.38 18.31
C THR A 84 -4.91 -18.50 19.20
N PHE A 85 -4.48 -17.27 19.51
CA PHE A 85 -5.30 -16.31 20.28
C PHE A 85 -6.61 -15.94 19.60
N VAL A 86 -6.58 -15.66 18.28
CA VAL A 86 -7.78 -15.35 17.50
C VAL A 86 -8.75 -16.53 17.54
N VAL A 87 -8.27 -17.74 17.26
CA VAL A 87 -9.10 -18.96 17.27
C VAL A 87 -9.68 -19.19 18.66
N MET A 88 -8.87 -19.13 19.72
CA MET A 88 -9.34 -19.35 21.08
C MET A 88 -10.32 -18.26 21.56
N ALA A 89 -10.12 -17.00 21.18
CA ALA A 89 -11.06 -15.92 21.47
C ALA A 89 -12.43 -16.20 20.86
N VAL A 90 -12.48 -16.61 19.59
CA VAL A 90 -13.74 -16.97 18.92
C VAL A 90 -14.38 -18.22 19.54
N VAL A 91 -13.61 -19.29 19.71
CA VAL A 91 -14.11 -20.57 20.22
C VAL A 91 -14.63 -20.43 21.65
N CYS A 92 -13.86 -19.84 22.57
CA CYS A 92 -14.31 -19.62 23.94
C CYS A 92 -15.47 -18.63 24.02
N GLY A 93 -15.44 -17.55 23.25
CA GLY A 93 -16.47 -16.51 23.27
C GLY A 93 -17.83 -17.05 22.84
N VAL A 94 -17.84 -17.91 21.81
CA VAL A 94 -19.05 -18.55 21.31
C VAL A 94 -19.47 -19.72 22.21
N ALA A 95 -18.57 -20.65 22.53
CA ALA A 95 -18.93 -21.90 23.20
C ALA A 95 -19.48 -21.69 24.63
N LEU A 96 -18.89 -20.76 25.40
CA LEU A 96 -19.29 -20.52 26.80
C LEU A 96 -20.62 -19.78 26.93
N PHE A 97 -21.07 -19.14 25.85
CA PHE A 97 -22.36 -18.46 25.77
C PHE A 97 -23.36 -19.16 24.85
N ALA A 98 -22.95 -20.22 24.13
CA ALA A 98 -23.80 -20.98 23.20
C ALA A 98 -25.03 -21.61 23.87
N TYR A 99 -25.05 -21.76 25.20
CA TYR A 99 -26.26 -22.20 25.91
C TYR A 99 -27.43 -21.23 25.68
N LEU A 100 -27.16 -19.93 25.42
CA LEU A 100 -28.15 -18.91 25.07
C LEU A 100 -28.89 -19.20 23.75
N HIS A 101 -28.36 -20.10 22.92
CA HIS A 101 -28.94 -20.49 21.64
C HIS A 101 -29.92 -21.67 21.77
N ASN A 102 -29.99 -22.32 22.94
CA ASN A 102 -30.89 -23.45 23.18
C ASN A 102 -31.86 -23.15 24.33
N ARG A 103 -33.15 -23.19 24.04
CA ARG A 103 -34.23 -22.90 25.01
C ARG A 103 -34.13 -23.74 26.30
N GLN A 104 -33.94 -25.05 26.17
CA GLN A 104 -33.85 -25.95 27.32
C GLN A 104 -32.65 -25.61 28.22
N LYS A 105 -31.51 -25.27 27.61
CA LYS A 105 -30.32 -24.86 28.37
C LYS A 105 -30.54 -23.51 29.04
N VAL A 106 -31.14 -22.54 28.36
CA VAL A 106 -31.46 -21.24 28.97
C VAL A 106 -32.35 -21.40 30.19
N ASP A 107 -33.41 -22.19 30.10
CA ASP A 107 -34.32 -22.43 31.24
C ASP A 107 -33.58 -23.06 32.43
N PHE A 108 -32.72 -24.04 32.17
CA PHE A 108 -31.86 -24.63 33.20
C PHE A 108 -30.94 -23.59 33.84
N TYR A 109 -30.13 -22.89 33.05
CA TYR A 109 -29.14 -21.93 33.56
C TYR A 109 -29.78 -20.73 34.27
N HIS A 110 -30.93 -20.24 33.82
CA HIS A 110 -31.64 -19.12 34.43
C HIS A 110 -32.51 -19.52 35.64
N SER A 111 -32.74 -20.82 35.87
CA SER A 111 -33.39 -21.33 37.09
C SER A 111 -32.43 -21.49 38.27
N LEU A 112 -31.11 -21.48 38.01
CA LEU A 112 -30.10 -21.50 39.07
C LEU A 112 -30.22 -20.25 39.95
N PRO A 113 -29.95 -20.35 41.27
CA PRO A 113 -30.00 -19.21 42.20
C PRO A 113 -28.79 -18.26 42.03
N LEU A 114 -28.47 -17.90 40.79
CA LEU A 114 -27.37 -17.02 40.39
C LEU A 114 -27.93 -15.81 39.64
N SER A 115 -27.49 -14.61 40.00
CA SER A 115 -27.82 -13.40 39.24
C SER A 115 -27.21 -13.44 37.84
N ARG A 116 -27.90 -12.88 36.84
CA ARG A 116 -27.41 -12.80 35.44
C ARG A 116 -25.99 -12.24 35.32
N THR A 117 -25.67 -11.17 36.05
CA THR A 117 -24.32 -10.58 36.04
C THR A 117 -23.26 -11.54 36.54
N ARG A 118 -23.54 -12.33 37.59
CA ARG A 118 -22.61 -13.36 38.10
C ARG A 118 -22.44 -14.50 37.10
N LEU A 119 -23.51 -14.92 36.42
CA LEU A 119 -23.42 -15.96 35.39
C LEU A 119 -22.58 -15.50 34.20
N PHE A 120 -22.79 -14.26 33.74
CA PHE A 120 -21.94 -13.64 32.71
C PHE A 120 -20.48 -13.59 33.16
N ALA A 121 -20.21 -13.03 34.34
CA ALA A 121 -18.84 -12.86 34.83
C ALA A 121 -18.13 -14.21 34.98
N ASN A 122 -18.83 -15.24 35.48
CA ASN A 122 -18.28 -16.58 35.59
C ASN A 122 -17.89 -17.16 34.22
N ASN A 123 -18.78 -17.09 33.24
CA ASN A 123 -18.51 -17.64 31.91
C ASN A 123 -17.42 -16.84 31.19
N PHE A 124 -17.49 -15.52 31.25
CA PHE A 124 -16.50 -14.62 30.65
C PHE A 124 -15.10 -14.88 31.22
N LEU A 125 -14.97 -14.91 32.56
CA LEU A 125 -13.70 -15.21 33.24
C LEU A 125 -13.22 -16.63 32.98
N THR A 126 -14.12 -17.62 32.89
CA THR A 126 -13.72 -19.00 32.59
C THR A 126 -13.01 -19.08 31.24
N GLY A 127 -13.55 -18.46 30.19
CA GLY A 127 -12.92 -18.47 28.87
C GLY A 127 -11.56 -17.78 28.86
N ALA A 128 -11.49 -16.58 29.45
CA ALA A 128 -10.24 -15.85 29.56
C ALA A 128 -9.19 -16.63 30.36
N LEU A 129 -9.55 -17.14 31.55
CA LEU A 129 -8.61 -17.88 32.39
C LEU A 129 -8.16 -19.18 31.74
N CYS A 130 -9.03 -19.92 31.04
CA CYS A 130 -8.64 -21.14 30.34
C CYS A 130 -7.57 -20.86 29.28
N THR A 131 -7.78 -19.87 28.41
CA THR A 131 -6.81 -19.54 27.36
C THR A 131 -5.52 -18.93 27.93
N LEU A 132 -5.64 -17.93 28.80
CA LEU A 132 -4.48 -17.19 29.32
C LEU A 132 -3.61 -18.07 30.22
N SER A 133 -4.20 -18.90 31.09
CA SER A 133 -3.41 -19.79 31.95
C SER A 133 -2.56 -20.77 31.13
N THR A 134 -3.11 -21.36 30.08
CA THR A 134 -2.34 -22.24 29.18
C THR A 134 -1.27 -21.51 28.41
N TYR A 135 -1.51 -20.27 27.97
CA TYR A 135 -0.49 -19.46 27.31
C TYR A 135 0.69 -19.21 28.24
N PHE A 136 0.44 -18.75 29.47
CA PHE A 136 1.50 -18.49 30.45
C PHE A 136 2.26 -19.76 30.85
N VAL A 137 1.57 -20.90 30.99
CA VAL A 137 2.23 -22.18 31.25
C VAL A 137 3.14 -22.57 30.09
N MET A 138 2.66 -22.47 28.84
CA MET A 138 3.48 -22.79 27.67
C MET A 138 4.65 -21.83 27.52
N LEU A 139 4.44 -20.52 27.71
CA LEU A 139 5.51 -19.52 27.70
C LEU A 139 6.58 -19.81 28.75
N ALA A 140 6.19 -20.17 29.98
CA ALA A 140 7.12 -20.52 31.04
C ALA A 140 7.94 -21.78 30.69
N ILE A 141 7.31 -22.80 30.11
CA ILE A 141 8.00 -24.01 29.65
C ILE A 141 8.97 -23.65 28.50
N THR A 142 8.53 -22.85 27.53
CA THR A 142 9.38 -22.41 26.41
C THR A 142 10.61 -21.66 26.90
N LEU A 143 10.45 -20.72 27.84
CA LEU A 143 11.56 -19.99 28.44
C LEU A 143 12.49 -20.93 29.23
N ALA A 144 11.95 -21.86 30.02
CA ALA A 144 12.75 -22.84 30.72
C ALA A 144 13.59 -23.71 29.76
N CYS A 145 13.01 -24.12 28.63
CA CYS A 145 13.72 -24.82 27.57
C CYS A 145 14.80 -23.94 26.92
N ALA A 146 14.50 -22.66 26.64
CA ALA A 146 15.48 -21.72 26.08
C ALA A 146 16.71 -21.58 26.97
N TYR A 147 16.52 -21.37 28.28
CA TYR A 147 17.63 -21.33 29.23
C TYR A 147 18.36 -22.67 29.33
N ALA A 148 17.64 -23.80 29.37
CA ALA A 148 18.26 -25.12 29.48
C ALA A 148 19.10 -25.51 28.24
N MET A 149 18.73 -25.03 27.06
CA MET A 149 19.42 -25.31 25.79
C MET A 149 20.51 -24.28 25.44
N GLY A 150 20.74 -23.27 26.30
CA GLY A 150 21.79 -22.26 26.11
C GLY A 150 21.36 -21.02 25.31
N PHE A 151 20.07 -20.84 25.05
CA PHE A 151 19.48 -19.69 24.36
C PHE A 151 18.97 -18.61 25.33
N GLY A 152 19.49 -18.57 26.56
CA GLY A 152 19.07 -17.60 27.57
C GLY A 152 19.34 -16.14 27.19
N GLU A 153 20.32 -15.91 26.31
CA GLU A 153 20.67 -14.59 25.76
C GLU A 153 19.60 -14.05 24.80
N ALA A 154 18.87 -14.94 24.10
CA ALA A 154 17.78 -14.57 23.20
C ALA A 154 16.53 -14.07 23.95
N ALA A 155 16.48 -14.21 25.28
CA ALA A 155 15.33 -13.83 26.09
C ALA A 155 15.38 -12.33 26.47
N ASP A 156 14.97 -11.46 25.54
CA ASP A 156 14.71 -10.06 25.85
C ASP A 156 13.38 -9.90 26.61
N TRP A 157 13.47 -9.63 27.91
CA TRP A 157 12.31 -9.42 28.78
C TRP A 157 11.46 -8.20 28.40
N GLY A 158 12.05 -7.19 27.77
CA GLY A 158 11.33 -6.02 27.26
C GLY A 158 10.41 -6.40 26.10
N ALA A 159 10.98 -7.04 25.08
CA ALA A 159 10.22 -7.57 23.94
C ALA A 159 9.16 -8.59 24.38
N ILE A 160 9.53 -9.59 25.19
CA ILE A 160 8.60 -10.62 25.68
C ILE A 160 7.44 -9.97 26.47
N GLY A 161 7.75 -9.03 27.37
CA GLY A 161 6.74 -8.31 28.15
C GLY A 161 5.79 -7.49 27.27
N GLY A 162 6.34 -6.79 26.27
CA GLY A 162 5.56 -6.05 25.27
C GLY A 162 4.64 -6.96 24.48
N THR A 163 5.13 -8.11 24.03
CA THR A 163 4.36 -9.12 23.28
C THR A 163 3.25 -9.72 24.12
N VAL A 164 3.53 -10.10 25.36
CA VAL A 164 2.52 -10.59 26.29
C VAL A 164 1.41 -9.55 26.43
N LEU A 165 1.76 -8.29 26.68
CA LEU A 165 0.78 -7.21 26.80
C LEU A 165 -0.07 -7.05 25.54
N CYS A 166 0.57 -7.01 24.37
CA CYS A 166 -0.08 -6.93 23.07
C CYS A 166 -1.08 -8.08 22.88
N ASN A 167 -0.63 -9.33 23.05
CA ASN A 167 -1.44 -10.53 22.93
C ASN A 167 -2.67 -10.51 23.85
N LEU A 168 -2.49 -10.06 25.11
CA LEU A 168 -3.58 -9.94 26.08
C LEU A 168 -4.63 -8.93 25.64
N ILE A 169 -4.22 -7.74 25.18
CA ILE A 169 -5.13 -6.67 24.77
C ILE A 169 -5.94 -7.09 23.55
N PHE A 170 -5.28 -7.61 22.51
CA PHE A 170 -5.95 -8.10 21.31
C PHE A 170 -6.87 -9.28 21.60
N PHE A 171 -6.41 -10.25 22.40
CA PHE A 171 -7.26 -11.36 22.85
C PHE A 171 -8.52 -10.85 23.54
N LEU A 172 -8.41 -9.91 24.49
CA LEU A 172 -9.55 -9.36 25.21
C LEU A 172 -10.55 -8.67 24.28
N LEU A 173 -10.08 -7.88 23.32
CA LEU A 173 -10.95 -7.18 22.36
C LEU A 173 -11.69 -8.16 21.45
N ILE A 174 -10.96 -9.08 20.82
CA ILE A 174 -11.51 -10.10 19.91
C ILE A 174 -12.47 -11.02 20.68
N TYR A 175 -12.10 -11.44 21.89
CA TYR A 175 -12.95 -12.24 22.76
C TYR A 175 -14.22 -11.49 23.17
N ALA A 176 -14.12 -10.21 23.55
CA ALA A 176 -15.27 -9.39 23.91
C ALA A 176 -16.24 -9.21 22.74
N LEU A 177 -15.73 -9.03 21.52
CA LEU A 177 -16.55 -8.97 20.30
C LEU A 177 -17.24 -10.31 20.01
N ALA A 178 -16.54 -11.44 20.13
CA ALA A 178 -17.12 -12.77 19.98
C ALA A 178 -18.22 -13.04 21.03
N VAL A 179 -18.01 -12.63 22.28
CA VAL A 179 -19.02 -12.72 23.35
C VAL A 179 -20.22 -11.82 23.03
N LEU A 180 -19.99 -10.57 22.61
CA LEU A 180 -21.03 -9.63 22.26
C LEU A 180 -21.92 -10.16 21.13
N THR A 181 -21.34 -10.66 20.03
CA THR A 181 -22.11 -11.23 18.91
C THR A 181 -22.90 -12.46 19.34
N THR A 182 -22.33 -13.33 20.18
CA THR A 182 -23.03 -14.49 20.75
C THR A 182 -24.23 -14.07 21.62
N ILE A 183 -24.12 -12.95 22.33
CA ILE A 183 -25.21 -12.41 23.15
C ILE A 183 -26.29 -11.74 22.30
N VAL A 184 -25.91 -11.12 21.20
CA VAL A 184 -26.85 -10.49 20.26
C VAL A 184 -27.59 -11.53 19.42
N CYS A 185 -26.99 -12.69 19.16
CA CYS A 185 -27.58 -13.76 18.38
C CYS A 185 -28.30 -14.81 19.24
N GLY A 186 -29.27 -15.50 18.65
CA GLY A 186 -29.94 -16.65 19.26
C GLY A 186 -29.57 -17.99 18.62
N ASN A 187 -28.62 -18.00 17.69
CA ASN A 187 -28.14 -19.18 16.97
C ASN A 187 -26.63 -19.08 16.70
N THR A 188 -25.93 -20.21 16.82
CA THR A 188 -24.46 -20.27 16.68
C THR A 188 -23.99 -19.97 15.26
N VAL A 189 -24.67 -20.47 14.23
CA VAL A 189 -24.31 -20.22 12.83
C VAL A 189 -24.44 -18.73 12.52
N VAL A 190 -25.55 -18.11 12.93
CA VAL A 190 -25.78 -16.66 12.75
C VAL A 190 -24.76 -15.84 13.53
N THR A 191 -24.34 -16.31 14.70
CA THR A 191 -23.26 -15.69 15.49
C THR A 191 -21.96 -15.66 14.71
N LEU A 192 -21.54 -16.77 14.11
CA LEU A 192 -20.30 -16.85 13.35
C LEU A 192 -20.33 -15.98 12.10
N LEU A 193 -21.46 -15.96 11.37
CA LEU A 193 -21.64 -15.09 10.20
C LEU A 193 -21.59 -13.61 10.58
N LEU A 194 -22.30 -13.21 11.65
CA LEU A 194 -22.28 -11.83 12.13
C LEU A 194 -20.89 -11.45 12.68
N LEU A 195 -20.19 -12.37 13.33
CA LEU A 195 -18.85 -12.13 13.84
C LEU A 195 -17.84 -11.90 12.71
N ALA A 196 -17.88 -12.73 11.66
CA ALA A 196 -17.08 -12.51 10.47
C ALA A 196 -17.39 -11.14 9.84
N TRP A 197 -18.67 -10.77 9.77
CA TRP A 197 -19.06 -9.45 9.30
C TRP A 197 -18.48 -8.32 10.17
N VAL A 198 -18.56 -8.42 11.49
CA VAL A 198 -17.98 -7.41 12.42
C VAL A 198 -16.46 -7.30 12.28
N TYR A 199 -15.75 -8.40 12.00
CA TYR A 199 -14.30 -8.40 11.88
C TYR A 199 -13.76 -7.84 10.57
N PHE A 200 -14.51 -7.99 9.46
CA PHE A 200 -13.98 -7.72 8.12
C PHE A 200 -14.74 -6.63 7.36
N SER A 201 -15.99 -6.32 7.73
CA SER A 201 -16.79 -5.33 7.00
C SER A 201 -16.20 -3.92 6.97
N PRO A 202 -15.51 -3.38 8.00
CA PRO A 202 -14.91 -2.05 7.89
C PRO A 202 -13.88 -1.94 6.77
N LEU A 203 -13.02 -2.97 6.63
CA LEU A 203 -12.03 -3.04 5.55
C LEU A 203 -12.72 -3.19 4.19
N LEU A 204 -13.73 -4.08 4.09
CA LEU A 204 -14.50 -4.23 2.85
C LEU A 204 -15.16 -2.92 2.42
N VAL A 205 -15.76 -2.17 3.36
CA VAL A 205 -16.34 -0.85 3.09
C VAL A 205 -15.30 0.11 2.52
N ARG A 206 -14.10 0.15 3.11
CA ARG A 206 -13.01 0.99 2.62
C ARG A 206 -12.57 0.60 1.21
N MET A 207 -12.41 -0.69 0.94
CA MET A 207 -12.03 -1.18 -0.39
C MET A 207 -13.09 -0.85 -1.44
N LEU A 208 -14.37 -1.03 -1.11
CA LEU A 208 -15.46 -0.67 -2.01
C LEU A 208 -15.58 0.84 -2.18
N GLN A 209 -15.32 1.63 -1.15
CA GLN A 209 -15.27 3.09 -1.26
C GLN A 209 -14.20 3.51 -2.28
N ILE A 210 -12.96 3.01 -2.15
CA ILE A 210 -11.90 3.29 -3.11
C ILE A 210 -12.31 2.86 -4.52
N ALA A 211 -12.90 1.67 -4.66
CA ALA A 211 -13.38 1.17 -5.95
C ALA A 211 -14.52 2.01 -6.56
N MET A 212 -15.42 2.57 -5.74
CA MET A 212 -16.48 3.44 -6.24
C MET A 212 -15.95 4.82 -6.63
N LEU A 213 -15.03 5.38 -5.85
CA LEU A 213 -14.40 6.66 -6.17
C LEU A 213 -13.61 6.55 -7.48
N GLY A 214 -12.71 5.56 -7.61
CA GLY A 214 -11.93 5.37 -8.84
C GLY A 214 -12.73 4.86 -10.04
N LYS A 215 -14.02 4.51 -9.87
CA LYS A 215 -14.90 4.13 -10.98
C LYS A 215 -15.74 5.28 -11.50
N PHE A 216 -16.19 6.17 -10.61
CA PHE A 216 -17.17 7.19 -10.94
C PHE A 216 -16.61 8.61 -10.92
N TYR A 217 -15.39 8.80 -10.43
CA TYR A 217 -14.69 10.08 -10.47
C TYR A 217 -13.40 9.94 -11.26
N GLU A 218 -13.34 10.62 -12.40
CA GLU A 218 -12.18 10.61 -13.30
C GLU A 218 -10.96 11.27 -12.64
N THR A 219 -11.20 12.27 -11.78
CA THR A 219 -10.13 13.02 -11.12
C THR A 219 -9.66 12.41 -9.79
N TYR A 220 -10.17 11.23 -9.44
CA TYR A 220 -9.86 10.59 -8.17
C TYR A 220 -8.39 10.16 -8.08
N SER A 221 -7.67 10.72 -7.10
CA SER A 221 -6.35 10.22 -6.72
C SER A 221 -6.44 9.23 -5.57
N SER A 222 -5.79 8.08 -5.73
CA SER A 222 -5.61 7.11 -4.65
C SER A 222 -4.51 7.53 -3.64
N GLU A 223 -3.79 8.62 -3.93
CA GLU A 223 -2.75 9.15 -3.07
C GLU A 223 -3.36 9.73 -1.79
N GLY A 224 -2.79 9.37 -0.63
CA GLY A 224 -3.44 9.58 0.69
C GLY A 224 -4.51 8.53 1.03
N GLY A 225 -4.83 7.62 0.11
CA GLY A 225 -5.74 6.51 0.35
C GLY A 225 -5.26 5.53 1.42
N LEU A 226 -3.93 5.45 1.62
CA LEU A 226 -3.29 4.59 2.60
C LEU A 226 -3.73 4.92 4.04
N ASP A 227 -3.84 6.19 4.42
CA ASP A 227 -4.28 6.60 5.76
C ASP A 227 -5.70 6.12 6.07
N GLY A 228 -6.61 6.26 5.08
CA GLY A 228 -7.96 5.74 5.19
C GLY A 228 -7.99 4.20 5.28
N THR A 229 -7.10 3.52 4.58
CA THR A 229 -6.95 2.06 4.65
C THR A 229 -6.42 1.61 6.00
N ILE A 230 -5.38 2.27 6.52
CA ILE A 230 -4.87 2.08 7.88
C ILE A 230 -5.98 2.28 8.91
N ALA A 231 -6.77 3.34 8.80
CA ALA A 231 -7.88 3.60 9.71
C ALA A 231 -8.94 2.48 9.66
N ALA A 232 -9.22 1.92 8.48
CA ALA A 232 -10.12 0.79 8.33
C ALA A 232 -9.56 -0.51 8.92
N VAL A 233 -8.24 -0.77 8.76
CA VAL A 233 -7.58 -1.92 9.39
C VAL A 233 -7.62 -1.82 10.91
N ARG A 234 -7.48 -0.62 11.48
CA ARG A 234 -7.65 -0.37 12.92
C ARG A 234 -9.06 -0.68 13.44
N LEU A 235 -10.08 -0.70 12.58
CA LEU A 235 -11.43 -1.14 12.94
C LEU A 235 -11.62 -2.66 12.82
N CYS A 236 -10.64 -3.36 12.24
CA CYS A 236 -10.59 -4.81 12.06
C CYS A 236 -9.54 -5.42 13.00
N PRO A 237 -9.85 -5.63 14.30
CA PRO A 237 -8.84 -5.99 15.31
C PRO A 237 -8.14 -7.32 15.03
N VAL A 238 -8.73 -8.21 14.22
CA VAL A 238 -8.06 -9.43 13.76
C VAL A 238 -6.91 -9.11 12.80
N MET A 239 -7.10 -8.16 11.88
CA MET A 239 -6.07 -7.76 10.91
C MET A 239 -5.01 -6.88 11.58
N GLU A 240 -5.42 -5.88 12.37
CA GLU A 240 -4.49 -4.99 13.10
C GLU A 240 -3.56 -5.78 14.04
N TYR A 241 -4.03 -6.92 14.57
CA TYR A 241 -3.18 -7.76 15.42
C TYR A 241 -1.90 -8.22 14.70
N PHE A 242 -1.90 -8.35 13.38
CA PHE A 242 -0.73 -8.74 12.58
C PHE A 242 0.15 -7.56 12.15
N THR A 243 -0.23 -6.31 12.42
CA THR A 243 0.56 -5.11 12.08
C THR A 243 1.49 -4.69 13.23
N VAL A 244 1.14 -5.04 14.47
CA VAL A 244 1.85 -4.67 15.70
C VAL A 244 2.73 -5.81 16.20
N ASP A 245 3.93 -5.50 16.68
CA ASP A 245 4.76 -6.41 17.47
C ASP A 245 5.16 -5.79 18.81
N GLY A 246 4.82 -6.47 19.90
CA GLY A 246 4.91 -5.90 21.24
C GLY A 246 4.25 -4.51 21.35
N ILE A 247 5.06 -3.48 21.64
CA ILE A 247 4.60 -2.08 21.81
C ILE A 247 4.97 -1.22 20.58
N ARG A 248 5.37 -1.83 19.47
CA ARG A 248 5.82 -1.15 18.25
C ARG A 248 5.08 -1.66 17.02
N TYR A 249 5.05 -0.85 15.96
CA TYR A 249 4.70 -1.36 14.63
C TYR A 249 5.89 -2.15 14.09
N GLY A 250 5.67 -3.41 13.72
CA GLY A 250 6.75 -4.34 13.36
C GLY A 250 6.29 -5.73 12.91
N GLY A 251 5.02 -5.90 12.54
CA GLY A 251 4.47 -7.19 12.08
C GLY A 251 4.61 -7.44 10.57
N VAL A 252 4.03 -8.53 10.08
CA VAL A 252 4.09 -8.93 8.65
C VAL A 252 3.34 -7.96 7.71
N ALA A 253 2.48 -7.09 8.26
CA ALA A 253 1.64 -6.18 7.48
C ALA A 253 1.62 -4.75 8.07
N THR A 254 2.78 -4.14 8.33
CA THR A 254 2.85 -2.79 8.96
C THR A 254 2.25 -1.66 8.14
N LEU A 255 1.97 -1.84 6.85
CA LEU A 255 1.43 -0.81 5.96
C LEU A 255 2.23 0.51 6.02
N GLY A 256 3.56 0.41 6.12
CA GLY A 256 4.47 1.56 6.23
C GLY A 256 4.50 2.24 7.62
N GLN A 257 3.76 1.72 8.61
CA GLN A 257 3.77 2.27 9.96
C GLN A 257 5.04 1.87 10.71
N THR A 258 5.67 2.86 11.35
CA THR A 258 6.86 2.68 12.18
C THR A 258 6.65 3.33 13.55
N GLY A 259 7.53 3.03 14.51
CA GLY A 259 7.47 3.63 15.85
C GLY A 259 6.55 2.90 16.83
N SER A 260 6.03 3.64 17.82
CA SER A 260 5.31 3.06 18.96
C SER A 260 3.82 2.85 18.68
N ALA A 261 3.33 1.64 18.99
CA ALA A 261 1.92 1.25 18.97
C ALA A 261 1.24 1.39 20.36
N ALA A 262 1.90 2.01 21.36
CA ALA A 262 1.36 2.10 22.73
C ALA A 262 -0.01 2.79 22.79
N GLY A 263 -0.20 3.87 22.02
CA GLY A 263 -1.47 4.59 21.93
C GLY A 263 -2.60 3.73 21.37
N LEU A 264 -2.30 2.95 20.32
CA LEU A 264 -3.24 1.99 19.73
C LEU A 264 -3.65 0.92 20.75
N LEU A 265 -2.67 0.33 21.44
CA LEU A 265 -2.92 -0.69 22.47
C LEU A 265 -3.78 -0.15 23.62
N ALA A 266 -3.52 1.08 24.08
CA ALA A 266 -4.36 1.73 25.08
C ALA A 266 -5.80 1.94 24.58
N GLY A 267 -5.96 2.37 23.33
CA GLY A 267 -7.26 2.49 22.66
C GLY A 267 -8.00 1.16 22.57
N TYR A 268 -7.31 0.07 22.25
CA TYR A 268 -7.89 -1.28 22.17
C TYR A 268 -8.25 -1.86 23.52
N LEU A 269 -7.46 -1.58 24.57
CA LEU A 269 -7.84 -1.95 25.92
C LEU A 269 -9.11 -1.23 26.38
N ALA A 270 -9.22 0.08 26.08
CA ALA A 270 -10.43 0.85 26.33
C ALA A 270 -11.62 0.31 25.53
N ALA A 271 -11.42 0.00 24.25
CA ALA A 271 -12.44 -0.61 23.40
C ALA A 271 -12.91 -1.96 23.95
N ALA A 272 -11.99 -2.84 24.38
CA ALA A 272 -12.32 -4.12 25.00
C ALA A 272 -13.19 -3.95 26.25
N ALA A 273 -12.87 -2.95 27.09
CA ALA A 273 -13.66 -2.62 28.27
C ALA A 273 -15.07 -2.12 27.90
N VAL A 274 -15.20 -1.23 26.92
CA VAL A 274 -16.49 -0.70 26.44
C VAL A 274 -17.35 -1.81 25.82
N VAL A 275 -16.77 -2.64 24.94
CA VAL A 275 -17.45 -3.78 24.31
C VAL A 275 -17.91 -4.79 25.37
N THR A 276 -17.08 -5.07 26.37
CA THR A 276 -17.45 -5.95 27.49
C THR A 276 -18.58 -5.35 28.31
N ALA A 277 -18.54 -4.05 28.63
CA ALA A 277 -19.62 -3.37 29.35
C ALA A 277 -20.95 -3.42 28.57
N LEU A 278 -20.89 -3.21 27.25
CA LEU A 278 -22.04 -3.35 26.36
C LEU A 278 -22.56 -4.80 26.36
N ALA A 279 -21.68 -5.80 26.27
CA ALA A 279 -22.05 -7.21 26.33
C ALA A 279 -22.75 -7.56 27.66
N VAL A 280 -22.23 -7.08 28.80
CA VAL A 280 -22.88 -7.23 30.12
C VAL A 280 -24.26 -6.57 30.13
N PHE A 281 -24.37 -5.34 29.61
CA PHE A 281 -25.63 -4.63 29.54
C PHE A 281 -26.67 -5.38 28.71
N LEU A 282 -26.32 -5.78 27.49
CA LEU A 282 -27.20 -6.55 26.59
C LEU A 282 -27.56 -7.92 27.18
N PHE A 283 -26.62 -8.59 27.82
CA PHE A 283 -26.88 -9.87 28.50
C PHE A 283 -27.93 -9.72 29.61
N ARG A 284 -27.89 -8.63 30.39
CA ARG A 284 -28.88 -8.39 31.45
C ARG A 284 -30.29 -8.23 30.90
N ILE A 285 -30.45 -7.46 29.82
CA ILE A 285 -31.77 -7.14 29.24
C ILE A 285 -32.29 -8.21 28.27
N ARG A 286 -31.44 -9.14 27.79
CA ARG A 286 -31.82 -10.19 26.84
C ARG A 286 -32.92 -11.07 27.42
N LYS A 287 -34.08 -11.12 26.77
CA LYS A 287 -35.17 -12.00 27.22
C LYS A 287 -34.86 -13.47 26.95
N SER A 288 -35.23 -14.37 27.87
CA SER A 288 -34.90 -15.80 27.79
C SER A 288 -35.58 -16.49 26.59
N GLU A 289 -36.80 -16.06 26.22
CA GLU A 289 -37.57 -16.65 25.11
C GLU A 289 -36.94 -16.41 23.73
N ARG A 290 -35.92 -15.54 23.63
CA ARG A 290 -35.23 -15.22 22.37
C ARG A 290 -34.20 -16.28 21.96
N ALA A 291 -34.00 -17.33 22.76
CA ALA A 291 -33.17 -18.46 22.37
C ALA A 291 -33.74 -19.16 21.12
N GLY A 292 -32.86 -19.41 20.14
CA GLY A 292 -33.22 -19.99 18.84
C GLY A 292 -33.67 -18.98 17.78
N THR A 293 -33.75 -17.67 18.10
CA THR A 293 -34.00 -16.63 17.09
C THR A 293 -32.70 -16.18 16.41
N ALA A 294 -32.75 -15.58 15.21
CA ALA A 294 -31.53 -15.16 14.53
C ALA A 294 -30.81 -14.06 15.32
N LEU A 295 -31.52 -12.95 15.57
CA LEU A 295 -31.10 -11.84 16.42
C LEU A 295 -32.04 -11.72 17.62
N ALA A 296 -31.47 -11.64 18.81
CA ALA A 296 -32.21 -11.52 20.06
C ALA A 296 -32.91 -10.17 20.22
N PHE A 297 -32.43 -9.12 19.54
CA PHE A 297 -32.98 -7.76 19.58
C PHE A 297 -33.64 -7.40 18.24
N ASP A 298 -34.95 -7.21 18.22
CA ASP A 298 -35.65 -6.95 16.95
C ASP A 298 -35.29 -5.60 16.32
N ARG A 299 -34.92 -4.60 17.12
CA ARG A 299 -34.53 -3.27 16.62
C ARG A 299 -33.20 -3.27 15.87
N SER A 300 -32.31 -4.24 16.13
CA SER A 300 -31.03 -4.34 15.40
C SER A 300 -31.15 -5.03 14.04
N LYS A 301 -32.26 -5.75 13.77
CA LYS A 301 -32.48 -6.46 12.51
C LYS A 301 -32.43 -5.53 11.30
N LEU A 302 -33.11 -4.38 11.35
CA LEU A 302 -33.18 -3.49 10.19
C LEU A 302 -31.83 -2.81 9.88
N PRO A 303 -31.12 -2.17 10.84
CA PRO A 303 -29.82 -1.56 10.56
C PRO A 303 -28.78 -2.56 10.05
N ILE A 304 -28.69 -3.75 10.67
CA ILE A 304 -27.74 -4.80 10.24
C ILE A 304 -28.08 -5.27 8.83
N LYS A 305 -29.36 -5.49 8.53
CA LYS A 305 -29.81 -5.87 7.19
C LYS A 305 -29.43 -4.83 6.15
N VAL A 306 -29.77 -3.56 6.38
CA VAL A 306 -29.47 -2.48 5.43
C VAL A 306 -27.97 -2.39 5.21
N TYR A 307 -27.17 -2.41 6.28
CA TYR A 307 -25.71 -2.38 6.16
C TYR A 307 -25.16 -3.54 5.32
N ILE A 308 -25.54 -4.79 5.61
CA ILE A 308 -25.10 -5.96 4.83
C ILE A 308 -25.55 -5.85 3.37
N CYS A 309 -26.83 -5.55 3.13
CA CYS A 309 -27.38 -5.48 1.78
C CYS A 309 -26.68 -4.40 0.96
N LEU A 310 -26.50 -3.18 1.47
CA LEU A 310 -25.88 -2.10 0.70
C LEU A 310 -24.44 -2.45 0.32
N ILE A 311 -23.62 -2.87 1.31
CA ILE A 311 -22.21 -3.19 1.08
C ILE A 311 -22.05 -4.38 0.14
N MET A 312 -22.82 -5.45 0.33
CA MET A 312 -22.72 -6.62 -0.55
C MET A 312 -23.30 -6.39 -1.94
N SER A 313 -24.24 -5.46 -2.10
CA SER A 313 -24.73 -5.05 -3.42
C SER A 313 -23.62 -4.38 -4.21
N VAL A 314 -22.94 -3.41 -3.60
CA VAL A 314 -21.79 -2.73 -4.23
C VAL A 314 -20.69 -3.73 -4.53
N ALA A 315 -20.37 -4.65 -3.60
CA ALA A 315 -19.39 -5.71 -3.84
C ALA A 315 -19.74 -6.59 -5.04
N PHE A 316 -21.01 -6.98 -5.20
CA PHE A 316 -21.46 -7.74 -6.38
C PHE A 316 -21.43 -6.92 -7.66
N GLY A 317 -21.78 -5.63 -7.60
CA GLY A 317 -21.63 -4.72 -8.74
C GLY A 317 -20.18 -4.62 -9.19
N THR A 318 -19.25 -4.39 -8.27
CA THR A 318 -17.80 -4.34 -8.55
C THR A 318 -17.29 -5.68 -9.08
N LEU A 319 -17.72 -6.81 -8.51
CA LEU A 319 -17.31 -8.14 -8.99
C LEU A 319 -17.78 -8.40 -10.44
N PHE A 320 -19.02 -8.05 -10.76
CA PHE A 320 -19.55 -8.24 -12.11
C PHE A 320 -18.88 -7.29 -13.10
N ASN A 321 -18.57 -6.07 -12.68
CA ASN A 321 -17.80 -5.13 -13.47
C ASN A 321 -16.41 -5.70 -13.81
N LEU A 322 -15.71 -6.24 -12.82
CA LEU A 322 -14.39 -6.85 -13.01
C LEU A 322 -14.42 -8.03 -13.99
N ILE A 323 -15.48 -8.84 -13.96
CA ILE A 323 -15.57 -10.06 -14.79
C ILE A 323 -16.02 -9.76 -16.22
N ALA A 324 -16.93 -8.80 -16.41
CA ALA A 324 -17.67 -8.66 -17.66
C ALA A 324 -17.79 -7.23 -18.21
N GLY A 325 -17.15 -6.24 -17.57
CA GLY A 325 -17.10 -4.85 -18.03
C GLY A 325 -18.18 -3.93 -17.44
N ASP A 326 -18.22 -2.67 -17.89
CA ASP A 326 -18.95 -1.58 -17.22
C ASP A 326 -20.46 -1.75 -17.15
N PHE A 327 -21.07 -2.25 -18.22
CA PHE A 327 -22.51 -2.51 -18.21
C PHE A 327 -22.92 -3.46 -17.09
N TRP A 328 -22.11 -4.50 -16.82
CA TRP A 328 -22.42 -5.57 -15.87
C TRP A 328 -22.37 -5.12 -14.41
N PHE A 329 -21.82 -3.94 -14.12
CA PHE A 329 -21.93 -3.31 -12.80
C PHE A 329 -23.38 -3.20 -12.33
N TRP A 330 -24.29 -2.72 -13.20
CA TRP A 330 -25.68 -2.44 -12.82
C TRP A 330 -26.50 -3.70 -12.54
N PRO A 331 -26.51 -4.72 -13.42
CA PRO A 331 -27.10 -6.02 -13.07
C PRO A 331 -26.49 -6.63 -11.82
N GLY A 332 -25.16 -6.56 -11.65
CA GLY A 332 -24.48 -7.05 -10.46
C GLY A 332 -24.97 -6.38 -9.18
N LEU A 333 -25.11 -5.05 -9.19
CA LEU A 333 -25.63 -4.26 -8.06
C LEU A 333 -27.05 -4.71 -7.66
N VAL A 334 -27.95 -4.87 -8.65
CA VAL A 334 -29.34 -5.30 -8.42
C VAL A 334 -29.40 -6.75 -7.93
N ILE A 335 -28.66 -7.66 -8.57
CA ILE A 335 -28.58 -9.07 -8.18
C ILE A 335 -28.06 -9.20 -6.76
N GLY A 336 -27.01 -8.46 -6.39
CA GLY A 336 -26.47 -8.40 -5.04
C GLY A 336 -27.54 -7.95 -4.03
N ALA A 337 -28.25 -6.86 -4.30
CA ALA A 337 -29.29 -6.35 -3.41
C ALA A 337 -30.41 -7.38 -3.18
N VAL A 338 -30.89 -8.00 -4.26
CA VAL A 338 -31.92 -9.03 -4.22
C VAL A 338 -31.44 -10.26 -3.44
N LEU A 339 -30.24 -10.77 -3.77
CA LEU A 339 -29.67 -11.98 -3.19
C LEU A 339 -29.43 -11.82 -1.68
N PHE A 340 -28.81 -10.71 -1.24
CA PHE A 340 -28.54 -10.51 0.18
C PHE A 340 -29.80 -10.14 0.96
N HIS A 341 -30.77 -9.45 0.36
CA HIS A 341 -32.10 -9.28 0.98
C HIS A 341 -32.77 -10.63 1.24
N TRP A 342 -32.73 -11.54 0.27
CA TRP A 342 -33.22 -12.91 0.36
C TRP A 342 -32.52 -13.71 1.45
N ILE A 343 -31.18 -13.76 1.41
CA ILE A 343 -30.37 -14.48 2.40
C ILE A 343 -30.67 -13.97 3.82
N VAL A 344 -30.70 -12.65 4.02
CA VAL A 344 -30.93 -12.07 5.36
C VAL A 344 -32.35 -12.36 5.86
N GLU A 345 -33.39 -12.29 5.02
CA GLU A 345 -34.75 -12.65 5.46
C GLU A 345 -34.90 -14.15 5.77
N ILE A 346 -34.26 -15.02 4.98
CA ILE A 346 -34.21 -16.47 5.27
C ILE A 346 -33.51 -16.70 6.62
N ILE A 347 -32.37 -16.07 6.87
CA ILE A 347 -31.65 -16.18 8.14
C ILE A 347 -32.51 -15.67 9.30
N TYR A 348 -33.18 -14.53 9.14
CA TYR A 348 -33.99 -13.92 10.20
C TYR A 348 -35.23 -14.73 10.56
N ALA A 349 -35.84 -15.39 9.58
CA ALA A 349 -37.02 -16.23 9.77
C ALA A 349 -36.69 -17.70 10.06
N PHE A 350 -35.48 -18.16 9.72
CA PHE A 350 -35.11 -19.58 9.59
C PHE A 350 -36.08 -20.37 8.69
N ASP A 351 -36.60 -19.73 7.63
CA ASP A 351 -37.57 -20.32 6.71
C ASP A 351 -37.27 -19.84 5.28
N PHE A 352 -37.12 -20.77 4.34
CA PHE A 352 -36.92 -20.48 2.92
C PHE A 352 -38.10 -19.71 2.30
N ARG A 353 -39.31 -19.85 2.83
CA ARG A 353 -40.49 -19.10 2.35
C ARG A 353 -40.37 -17.60 2.61
N ALA A 354 -39.52 -17.18 3.56
CA ALA A 354 -39.28 -15.77 3.86
C ALA A 354 -38.47 -15.04 2.79
N ILE A 355 -38.04 -15.71 1.72
CA ILE A 355 -37.29 -15.11 0.61
C ILE A 355 -38.02 -13.90 0.00
N PHE A 356 -39.35 -13.94 -0.09
CA PHE A 356 -40.17 -12.84 -0.61
C PHE A 356 -40.71 -11.89 0.47
N ALA A 357 -40.22 -12.02 1.72
CA ALA A 357 -40.68 -11.16 2.81
C ALA A 357 -40.17 -9.72 2.67
N LYS A 358 -41.01 -8.77 3.08
CA LYS A 358 -40.71 -7.33 3.15
C LYS A 358 -40.16 -6.74 1.83
N PRO A 359 -40.88 -6.87 0.69
CA PRO A 359 -40.42 -6.36 -0.60
C PRO A 359 -40.18 -4.85 -0.60
N LEU A 360 -40.91 -4.08 0.23
CA LEU A 360 -40.68 -2.65 0.39
C LEU A 360 -39.25 -2.33 0.88
N HIS A 361 -38.66 -3.15 1.75
CA HIS A 361 -37.28 -2.94 2.19
C HIS A 361 -36.31 -3.07 1.02
N LEU A 362 -36.51 -4.09 0.17
CA LEU A 362 -35.70 -4.29 -1.03
C LEU A 362 -35.85 -3.12 -2.00
N ALA A 363 -37.09 -2.69 -2.27
CA ALA A 363 -37.36 -1.56 -3.15
C ALA A 363 -36.66 -0.28 -2.68
N VAL A 364 -36.75 0.04 -1.38
CA VAL A 364 -36.08 1.22 -0.81
C VAL A 364 -34.55 1.09 -0.91
N MET A 365 -33.98 -0.07 -0.60
CA MET A 365 -32.52 -0.29 -0.72
C MET A 365 -32.04 -0.14 -2.18
N LEU A 366 -32.80 -0.66 -3.15
CA LEU A 366 -32.50 -0.49 -4.57
C LEU A 366 -32.55 0.97 -5.00
N VAL A 367 -33.57 1.72 -4.58
CA VAL A 367 -33.68 3.16 -4.87
C VAL A 367 -32.50 3.92 -4.27
N VAL A 368 -32.11 3.62 -3.04
CA VAL A 368 -30.96 4.25 -2.38
C VAL A 368 -29.65 3.91 -3.09
N LEU A 369 -29.44 2.64 -3.49
CA LEU A 369 -28.23 2.21 -4.20
C LEU A 369 -28.13 2.86 -5.57
N VAL A 370 -29.15 2.68 -6.40
CA VAL A 370 -29.16 3.22 -7.77
C VAL A 370 -29.12 4.74 -7.73
N GLY A 371 -29.91 5.37 -6.86
CA GLY A 371 -29.87 6.82 -6.67
C GLY A 371 -28.49 7.31 -6.23
N GLY A 372 -27.88 6.67 -5.23
CA GLY A 372 -26.54 7.02 -4.75
C GLY A 372 -25.47 6.92 -5.83
N ILE A 373 -25.45 5.84 -6.60
CA ILE A 373 -24.50 5.67 -7.70
C ILE A 373 -24.77 6.67 -8.84
N LEU A 374 -26.03 6.94 -9.17
CA LEU A 374 -26.37 7.95 -10.19
C LEU A 374 -25.96 9.36 -9.76
N LEU A 375 -26.03 9.68 -8.46
CA LEU A 375 -25.55 10.97 -7.93
C LEU A 375 -24.03 11.10 -8.06
N MET A 376 -23.28 10.01 -7.84
CA MET A 376 -21.82 9.98 -8.07
C MET A 376 -21.51 10.12 -9.57
N LYS A 377 -22.17 9.31 -10.41
CA LYS A 377 -21.96 9.33 -11.87
C LYS A 377 -22.30 10.68 -12.51
N ALA A 378 -23.28 11.40 -11.97
CA ALA A 378 -23.66 12.73 -12.46
C ALA A 378 -22.81 13.85 -11.83
N ASP A 379 -21.75 13.50 -11.09
CA ASP A 379 -20.89 14.40 -10.32
C ASP A 379 -21.66 15.51 -9.58
N VAL A 380 -22.76 15.16 -8.90
CA VAL A 380 -23.64 16.17 -8.27
C VAL A 380 -22.91 16.94 -7.16
N THR A 381 -21.86 16.36 -6.59
CA THR A 381 -21.01 17.01 -5.60
C THR A 381 -19.98 17.97 -6.20
N GLY A 382 -19.76 17.93 -7.52
CA GLY A 382 -18.73 18.69 -8.20
C GLY A 382 -17.32 18.25 -7.82
N TYR A 383 -17.10 16.94 -7.66
CA TYR A 383 -15.81 16.34 -7.32
C TYR A 383 -14.82 16.47 -8.49
N ASP A 384 -15.24 16.12 -9.70
CA ASP A 384 -14.41 16.17 -10.92
C ASP A 384 -14.29 17.58 -11.49
N THR A 385 -15.28 18.43 -11.21
CA THR A 385 -15.27 19.84 -11.57
C THR A 385 -14.62 20.74 -10.53
N TRP A 386 -14.10 20.18 -9.43
CA TRP A 386 -13.51 20.96 -8.35
C TRP A 386 -12.15 21.54 -8.75
N LEU A 387 -12.01 22.86 -8.59
CA LEU A 387 -10.75 23.58 -8.67
C LEU A 387 -10.47 24.33 -7.36
N PRO A 388 -9.22 24.40 -6.90
CA PRO A 388 -8.85 25.22 -5.76
C PRO A 388 -8.94 26.72 -6.10
N ASP A 389 -9.29 27.54 -5.12
CA ASP A 389 -9.12 28.99 -5.21
C ASP A 389 -7.66 29.33 -4.94
N GLU A 390 -6.97 29.97 -5.89
CA GLU A 390 -5.57 30.38 -5.76
C GLU A 390 -5.31 31.21 -4.49
N GLY A 391 -6.28 32.04 -4.07
CA GLY A 391 -6.17 32.86 -2.86
C GLY A 391 -6.24 32.06 -1.55
N GLU A 392 -6.69 30.81 -1.61
CA GLU A 392 -6.80 29.90 -0.46
C GLU A 392 -5.64 28.90 -0.37
N LEU A 393 -4.70 28.89 -1.32
CA LEU A 393 -3.59 27.96 -1.37
C LEU A 393 -2.38 28.45 -0.56
N GLU A 394 -1.90 27.60 0.35
CA GLU A 394 -0.63 27.79 1.05
C GLU A 394 0.54 27.18 0.26
N ALA A 395 0.30 26.05 -0.40
CA ALA A 395 1.30 25.33 -1.19
C ALA A 395 0.66 24.34 -2.18
N VAL A 396 1.40 23.97 -3.22
CA VAL A 396 1.02 22.98 -4.23
C VAL A 396 2.09 21.91 -4.42
N ASP A 397 1.74 20.78 -5.00
CA ASP A 397 2.69 19.75 -5.38
C ASP A 397 2.29 19.08 -6.69
N VAL A 398 3.31 18.62 -7.41
CA VAL A 398 3.17 17.81 -8.62
C VAL A 398 3.79 16.46 -8.32
N ALA A 399 2.95 15.49 -8.00
CA ALA A 399 3.39 14.17 -7.59
C ALA A 399 3.56 13.26 -8.81
N ALA A 400 4.82 12.92 -9.10
CA ALA A 400 5.14 11.58 -9.60
C ALA A 400 5.26 10.63 -8.40
N TYR A 401 6.29 10.75 -7.55
CA TYR A 401 6.44 9.92 -6.34
C TYR A 401 7.44 10.54 -5.33
N SER A 402 7.21 11.74 -4.81
CA SER A 402 8.11 12.28 -3.76
C SER A 402 7.35 12.80 -2.53
N SER A 403 7.71 12.30 -1.35
CA SER A 403 7.27 12.79 -0.02
C SER A 403 7.99 14.07 0.39
N ARG A 404 8.34 14.92 -0.58
CA ARG A 404 9.18 16.11 -0.41
C ARG A 404 8.36 17.37 -0.18
N GLU A 405 9.02 18.45 0.24
CA GLU A 405 8.36 19.72 0.54
C GLU A 405 7.50 20.24 -0.63
N MET A 406 6.39 20.88 -0.31
CA MET A 406 5.48 21.46 -1.30
C MET A 406 5.95 22.84 -1.77
N LEU A 407 5.59 23.19 -2.99
CA LEU A 407 5.90 24.46 -3.65
C LEU A 407 4.97 25.56 -3.13
N SER A 408 5.49 26.74 -2.82
CA SER A 408 4.78 27.84 -2.18
C SER A 408 4.98 29.18 -2.89
N GLU A 409 5.87 29.25 -3.89
CA GLU A 409 6.05 30.43 -4.71
C GLU A 409 4.79 30.69 -5.57
N PRO A 410 4.31 31.95 -5.67
CA PRO A 410 3.09 32.28 -6.40
C PRO A 410 3.09 31.83 -7.86
N GLU A 411 4.25 31.86 -8.53
CA GLU A 411 4.39 31.43 -9.93
C GLU A 411 4.18 29.92 -10.08
N ASN A 412 4.69 29.12 -9.14
CA ASN A 412 4.50 27.67 -9.12
C ASN A 412 3.06 27.29 -8.76
N ILE A 413 2.45 28.01 -7.82
CA ILE A 413 1.03 27.83 -7.48
C ILE A 413 0.14 28.10 -8.70
N ALA A 414 0.35 29.22 -9.38
CA ALA A 414 -0.41 29.58 -10.58
C ALA A 414 -0.24 28.54 -11.70
N ALA A 415 1.00 28.05 -11.92
CA ALA A 415 1.24 27.02 -12.93
C ALA A 415 0.49 25.71 -12.63
N VAL A 416 0.51 25.24 -11.38
CA VAL A 416 -0.23 24.03 -10.99
C VAL A 416 -1.74 24.24 -11.05
N CYS A 417 -2.25 25.42 -10.70
CA CYS A 417 -3.67 25.73 -10.85
C CYS A 417 -4.08 25.73 -12.33
N ARG A 418 -3.24 26.29 -13.21
CA ARG A 418 -3.48 26.26 -14.66
C ARG A 418 -3.48 24.83 -15.22
N LEU A 419 -2.57 23.98 -14.77
CA LEU A 419 -2.58 22.55 -15.12
C LEU A 419 -3.89 21.87 -14.66
N ALA A 420 -4.36 22.18 -13.46
CA ALA A 420 -5.64 21.65 -12.96
C ALA A 420 -6.84 22.13 -13.80
N GLU A 421 -6.87 23.40 -14.20
CA GLU A 421 -7.91 23.94 -15.10
C GLU A 421 -7.94 23.20 -16.45
N ILE A 422 -6.76 22.94 -17.03
CA ILE A 422 -6.62 22.19 -18.28
C ILE A 422 -7.14 20.75 -18.09
N GLY A 423 -6.77 20.11 -16.98
CA GLY A 423 -7.24 18.77 -16.64
C GLY A 423 -8.77 18.68 -16.51
N VAL A 424 -9.39 19.60 -15.77
CA VAL A 424 -10.86 19.66 -15.63
C VAL A 424 -11.53 19.93 -16.98
N ALA A 425 -10.96 20.83 -17.81
CA ALA A 425 -11.49 21.12 -19.13
C ALA A 425 -11.42 19.89 -20.06
N MET A 426 -10.34 19.11 -19.97
CA MET A 426 -10.16 17.87 -20.72
C MET A 426 -11.19 16.82 -20.32
N THR A 427 -11.37 16.57 -19.03
CA THR A 427 -12.39 15.65 -18.51
C THR A 427 -13.81 16.08 -18.94
N ALA A 428 -14.12 17.37 -18.85
CA ALA A 428 -15.42 17.90 -19.28
C ALA A 428 -15.63 17.76 -20.80
N ALA A 429 -14.56 17.85 -21.59
CA ALA A 429 -14.63 17.65 -23.04
C ALA A 429 -14.90 16.19 -23.40
N GLU A 430 -14.29 15.21 -22.70
CA GLU A 430 -14.51 13.76 -22.94
C GLU A 430 -15.98 13.39 -22.79
N ASP A 431 -16.67 13.99 -21.82
CA ASP A 431 -18.09 13.73 -21.56
C ASP A 431 -19.04 14.39 -22.58
N ALA A 432 -18.60 15.45 -23.26
CA ALA A 432 -19.48 16.36 -24.00
C ALA A 432 -19.33 16.30 -25.53
N ALA A 433 -18.14 16.01 -26.05
CA ALA A 433 -17.84 16.15 -27.48
C ALA A 433 -17.52 14.79 -28.16
N PRO A 434 -17.83 14.62 -29.46
CA PRO A 434 -17.36 13.48 -30.23
C PRO A 434 -15.82 13.52 -30.36
N GLU A 435 -15.15 12.36 -30.38
CA GLU A 435 -13.68 12.21 -30.49
C GLU A 435 -13.02 13.19 -31.49
N GLY A 436 -13.63 13.44 -32.65
CA GLY A 436 -13.07 14.32 -33.69
C GLY A 436 -13.03 15.82 -33.33
N GLU A 437 -13.88 16.32 -32.43
CA GLU A 437 -13.81 17.71 -31.94
C GLU A 437 -12.80 17.85 -30.80
N LEU A 438 -12.69 16.82 -29.95
CA LEU A 438 -11.65 16.74 -28.93
C LEU A 438 -10.25 16.72 -29.55
N GLN A 439 -10.05 15.92 -30.61
CA GLN A 439 -8.77 15.81 -31.28
C GLN A 439 -8.31 17.16 -31.88
N ALA A 440 -9.24 17.97 -32.35
CA ALA A 440 -8.95 19.29 -32.90
C ALA A 440 -8.58 20.34 -31.82
N GLN A 441 -9.03 20.15 -30.57
CA GLN A 441 -8.81 21.11 -29.48
C GLN A 441 -7.62 20.71 -28.58
N PHE A 442 -7.39 19.42 -28.38
CA PHE A 442 -6.42 18.90 -27.40
C PHE A 442 -5.39 17.93 -28.00
N GLY A 443 -5.43 17.64 -29.30
CA GLY A 443 -4.61 16.58 -29.90
C GLY A 443 -5.19 15.18 -29.66
N SER A 444 -4.47 14.13 -30.07
CA SER A 444 -4.93 12.75 -29.84
C SER A 444 -5.05 12.48 -28.34
N PHE A 445 -6.12 11.79 -27.91
CA PHE A 445 -6.21 11.34 -26.51
C PHE A 445 -5.15 10.30 -26.14
N ASP A 446 -4.63 9.58 -27.14
CA ASP A 446 -3.49 8.68 -26.99
C ASP A 446 -2.19 9.42 -26.66
N ASP A 447 -2.12 10.74 -26.87
CA ASP A 447 -0.96 11.59 -26.52
C ASP A 447 -1.14 12.28 -25.15
N SER A 448 -2.13 11.89 -24.36
CA SER A 448 -2.35 12.46 -23.02
C SER A 448 -1.57 11.72 -21.94
N PHE A 449 -1.14 12.43 -20.90
CA PHE A 449 -0.46 11.82 -19.76
C PHE A 449 -1.19 12.13 -18.45
N GLY A 450 -1.09 11.21 -17.50
CA GLY A 450 -1.68 11.36 -16.17
C GLY A 450 -0.74 12.06 -15.20
N ILE A 451 -1.24 13.02 -14.44
CA ILE A 451 -0.50 13.71 -13.38
C ILE A 451 -1.33 13.79 -12.10
N THR A 452 -0.69 13.63 -10.94
CA THR A 452 -1.36 13.90 -9.66
C THR A 452 -0.93 15.26 -9.12
N LEU A 453 -1.90 16.14 -8.91
CA LEU A 453 -1.69 17.46 -8.32
C LEU A 453 -2.20 17.47 -6.89
N LYS A 454 -1.42 18.06 -5.97
CA LYS A 454 -1.81 18.24 -4.56
C LYS A 454 -1.90 19.70 -4.21
N PHE A 455 -2.86 20.00 -3.35
CA PHE A 455 -3.20 21.35 -2.94
C PHE A 455 -3.26 21.39 -1.41
N ARG A 456 -2.44 22.25 -0.80
CA ARG A 456 -2.52 22.60 0.62
C ARG A 456 -3.28 23.90 0.75
N LEU A 457 -4.46 23.83 1.35
CA LEU A 457 -5.33 24.97 1.60
C LEU A 457 -5.03 25.61 2.94
N ASN A 458 -5.46 26.87 3.10
CA ASN A 458 -5.41 27.62 4.35
C ASN A 458 -5.91 26.78 5.54
N GLY A 459 -5.07 26.63 6.55
CA GLY A 459 -5.37 25.80 7.74
C GLY A 459 -4.91 24.34 7.63
N GLY A 460 -4.10 24.01 6.63
CA GLY A 460 -3.39 22.74 6.52
C GLY A 460 -4.21 21.58 5.95
N ARG A 461 -5.38 21.83 5.36
CA ARG A 461 -6.15 20.79 4.66
C ARG A 461 -5.45 20.43 3.35
N MET A 462 -5.29 19.13 3.10
CA MET A 462 -4.68 18.59 1.89
C MET A 462 -5.75 17.99 0.99
N GLU A 463 -5.73 18.34 -0.29
CA GLU A 463 -6.54 17.75 -1.35
C GLU A 463 -5.61 17.25 -2.46
N ALA A 464 -5.92 16.11 -3.06
CA ALA A 464 -5.19 15.57 -4.21
C ALA A 464 -6.17 15.22 -5.32
N ARG A 465 -5.78 15.48 -6.57
CA ARG A 465 -6.54 15.15 -7.77
C ARG A 465 -5.61 14.57 -8.83
N TYR A 466 -6.09 13.54 -9.49
CA TYR A 466 -5.47 12.99 -10.68
C TYR A 466 -6.08 13.71 -11.88
N TYR A 467 -5.26 14.18 -12.81
CA TYR A 467 -5.74 14.78 -14.05
C TYR A 467 -5.06 14.11 -15.22
N ARG A 468 -5.84 13.88 -16.28
CA ARG A 468 -5.29 13.61 -17.61
C ARG A 468 -5.02 14.96 -18.26
N LEU A 469 -3.82 15.16 -18.78
CA LEU A 469 -3.41 16.38 -19.47
C LEU A 469 -3.01 16.09 -20.91
N PRO A 470 -3.33 16.99 -21.84
CA PRO A 470 -2.91 16.87 -23.23
C PRO A 470 -1.45 17.33 -23.41
N GLN A 471 -0.73 16.74 -24.37
CA GLN A 471 0.58 17.21 -24.79
C GLN A 471 0.43 18.44 -25.71
N THR A 472 0.30 19.62 -25.09
CA THR A 472 0.23 20.91 -25.79
C THR A 472 1.42 21.78 -25.40
N GLU A 473 1.81 22.72 -26.29
CA GLU A 473 2.87 23.70 -26.01
C GLU A 473 2.64 24.45 -24.68
N GLU A 474 1.38 24.73 -24.31
CA GLU A 474 1.03 25.39 -23.05
C GLU A 474 1.34 24.49 -21.84
N VAL A 475 0.91 23.22 -21.86
CA VAL A 475 1.17 22.25 -20.78
C VAL A 475 2.66 22.01 -20.63
N GLU A 476 3.37 21.86 -21.74
CA GLU A 476 4.81 21.68 -21.77
C GLU A 476 5.54 22.89 -21.17
N ALA A 477 5.17 24.11 -21.57
CA ALA A 477 5.74 25.34 -21.03
C ALA A 477 5.52 25.47 -19.51
N LEU A 478 4.33 25.08 -19.00
CA LEU A 478 4.02 25.10 -17.57
C LEU A 478 4.87 24.09 -16.79
N LEU A 479 5.07 22.87 -17.32
CA LEU A 479 5.93 21.86 -16.71
C LEU A 479 7.40 22.28 -16.71
N VAL A 480 7.88 22.85 -17.83
CA VAL A 480 9.25 23.40 -17.94
C VAL A 480 9.45 24.52 -16.92
N GLN A 481 8.51 25.46 -16.81
CA GLN A 481 8.56 26.55 -15.83
C GLN A 481 8.67 25.99 -14.40
N LEU A 482 7.82 25.02 -14.04
CA LEU A 482 7.84 24.41 -12.72
C LEU A 482 9.20 23.78 -12.44
N GLN A 483 9.71 22.92 -13.33
CA GLN A 483 10.98 22.21 -13.13
C GLN A 483 12.21 23.13 -13.11
N THR A 484 12.18 24.23 -13.86
CA THR A 484 13.29 25.19 -13.92
C THR A 484 13.28 26.19 -12.77
N SER A 485 12.16 26.34 -12.05
CA SER A 485 12.06 27.23 -10.90
C SER A 485 13.03 26.85 -9.78
N ALA A 486 13.60 27.86 -9.13
CA ALA A 486 14.56 27.66 -8.05
C ALA A 486 13.95 26.88 -6.87
N GLU A 487 12.71 27.20 -6.49
CA GLU A 487 11.99 26.49 -5.42
C GLU A 487 11.79 25.01 -5.75
N TYR A 488 11.40 24.69 -6.99
CA TYR A 488 11.20 23.30 -7.39
C TYR A 488 12.51 22.52 -7.32
N LYS A 489 13.60 23.05 -7.88
CA LYS A 489 14.93 22.42 -7.80
C LYS A 489 15.32 22.14 -6.35
N GLN A 490 15.21 23.15 -5.49
CA GLN A 490 15.59 23.05 -4.07
C GLN A 490 14.75 22.03 -3.30
N LYS A 491 13.43 22.04 -3.50
CA LYS A 491 12.51 21.19 -2.73
C LYS A 491 12.34 19.79 -3.28
N LYS A 492 12.53 19.60 -4.59
CA LYS A 492 12.19 18.35 -5.28
C LYS A 492 13.38 17.57 -5.78
N TRP A 493 14.49 18.19 -6.16
CA TRP A 493 15.62 17.43 -6.69
C TRP A 493 16.41 16.77 -5.58
N ASP A 494 16.79 15.51 -5.82
CA ASP A 494 17.66 14.73 -4.94
C ASP A 494 18.87 15.55 -4.50
N LEU A 495 19.57 16.22 -5.42
CA LEU A 495 20.76 17.07 -5.17
C LEU A 495 20.63 18.05 -3.99
N PHE A 496 19.47 18.68 -3.83
CA PHE A 496 19.23 19.71 -2.80
C PHE A 496 18.60 19.14 -1.53
N CYS A 497 18.04 17.94 -1.59
CA CYS A 497 17.42 17.29 -0.43
C CYS A 497 18.42 16.49 0.43
N LEU A 498 19.73 16.60 0.17
CA LEU A 498 20.78 15.81 0.82
C LEU A 498 21.31 16.39 2.14
N ASP A 499 20.61 17.37 2.72
CA ASP A 499 21.18 18.27 3.71
C ASP A 499 21.24 17.74 5.15
N ASN A 500 21.23 16.41 5.36
CA ASN A 500 21.44 15.80 6.69
C ASN A 500 22.40 14.61 6.64
N MET A 501 23.59 14.79 6.05
CA MET A 501 24.67 13.82 6.23
C MET A 501 25.08 13.82 7.71
N THR A 502 24.85 12.70 8.40
CA THR A 502 25.44 12.46 9.72
C THR A 502 26.86 11.90 9.56
N GLU A 503 27.76 12.13 10.53
CA GLU A 503 29.17 11.66 10.47
C GLU A 503 29.31 10.13 10.28
N ASP A 504 28.23 9.35 10.47
CA ASP A 504 28.21 7.88 10.42
C ASP A 504 27.75 7.30 9.05
N GLU A 505 27.39 8.14 8.07
CA GLU A 505 26.94 7.70 6.74
C GLU A 505 28.08 7.79 5.71
N VAL A 506 28.44 6.66 5.08
CA VAL A 506 29.43 6.65 3.99
C VAL A 506 28.72 6.96 2.68
N ALA A 507 28.93 8.17 2.16
CA ALA A 507 28.54 8.53 0.81
C ALA A 507 29.51 7.92 -0.19
N VAL A 508 29.02 7.12 -1.13
CA VAL A 508 29.80 6.66 -2.29
C VAL A 508 29.28 7.40 -3.51
N LEU A 509 30.15 8.19 -4.14
CA LEU A 509 29.87 8.82 -5.42
C LEU A 509 30.47 7.95 -6.53
N MET A 510 29.64 7.37 -7.41
CA MET A 510 30.11 6.65 -8.60
C MET A 510 29.92 7.48 -9.85
N PHE A 511 30.90 7.43 -10.74
CA PHE A 511 30.88 8.15 -12.00
C PHE A 511 30.57 7.18 -13.14
N THR A 512 29.50 7.45 -13.87
CA THR A 512 29.18 6.76 -15.11
C THR A 512 29.12 7.79 -16.23
N ASP A 513 29.84 7.55 -17.32
CA ASP A 513 29.70 8.37 -18.52
C ASP A 513 28.47 7.99 -19.35
N ASN A 514 28.18 8.80 -20.37
CA ASN A 514 27.11 8.53 -21.31
C ASN A 514 27.26 7.17 -22.00
N ALA A 515 28.43 6.54 -22.07
CA ALA A 515 28.61 5.20 -22.68
C ALA A 515 28.37 4.03 -21.70
N GLY A 516 28.05 4.31 -20.43
CA GLY A 516 27.81 3.30 -19.40
C GLY A 516 29.09 2.72 -18.80
N ALA A 517 30.25 3.36 -19.02
CA ALA A 517 31.50 2.95 -18.41
C ALA A 517 31.57 3.43 -16.96
N PHE A 518 31.85 2.51 -16.04
CA PHE A 518 32.18 2.85 -14.65
C PHE A 518 33.57 3.47 -14.61
N LEU A 519 33.66 4.74 -14.25
CA LEU A 519 34.90 5.50 -14.29
C LEU A 519 35.64 5.50 -12.95
N GLY A 520 34.94 5.30 -11.84
CA GLY A 520 35.54 5.26 -10.52
C GLY A 520 34.55 5.60 -9.41
N ASN A 521 35.07 5.66 -8.18
CA ASN A 521 34.32 6.14 -7.03
C ASN A 521 35.17 7.03 -6.12
N LEU A 522 34.51 7.92 -5.38
CA LEU A 522 35.08 8.60 -4.21
C LEU A 522 34.53 7.91 -2.97
N TYR A 523 35.27 6.93 -2.45
CA TYR A 523 34.92 6.20 -1.23
C TYR A 523 35.66 6.85 -0.04
N ASP A 524 34.97 7.13 1.06
CA ASP A 524 35.53 7.75 2.28
C ASP A 524 36.18 9.14 2.11
N GLU A 525 35.79 9.92 1.08
CA GLU A 525 36.28 11.29 0.85
C GLU A 525 35.16 12.35 0.95
N PRO A 526 34.55 12.54 2.14
CA PRO A 526 33.34 13.35 2.30
C PRO A 526 33.54 14.82 1.95
N GLU A 527 34.72 15.38 2.20
CA GLU A 527 35.04 16.77 1.86
C GLU A 527 35.00 17.02 0.35
N LYS A 528 35.54 16.09 -0.45
CA LYS A 528 35.53 16.16 -1.92
C LYS A 528 34.11 16.00 -2.49
N ILE A 529 33.33 15.09 -1.90
CA ILE A 529 31.93 14.88 -2.30
C ILE A 529 31.12 16.16 -2.02
N SER A 530 31.29 16.77 -0.85
CA SER A 530 30.61 18.03 -0.50
C SER A 530 30.97 19.15 -1.47
N GLU A 531 32.26 19.32 -1.81
CA GLU A 531 32.72 20.37 -2.74
C GLU A 531 32.10 20.21 -4.14
N ILE A 532 32.02 18.96 -4.66
CA ILE A 532 31.38 18.66 -5.94
C ILE A 532 29.88 18.98 -5.90
N LEU A 533 29.18 18.51 -4.86
CA LEU A 533 27.73 18.70 -4.74
C LEU A 533 27.36 20.18 -4.54
N GLU A 534 28.12 20.93 -3.74
CA GLU A 534 27.93 22.37 -3.55
C GLU A 534 28.15 23.16 -4.85
N THR A 535 29.23 22.85 -5.58
CA THR A 535 29.51 23.49 -6.87
C THR A 535 28.38 23.23 -7.87
N LEU A 536 27.91 21.99 -7.94
CA LEU A 536 26.81 21.59 -8.83
C LEU A 536 25.50 22.29 -8.42
N ARG A 537 25.18 22.38 -7.13
CA ARG A 537 24.00 23.10 -6.62
C ARG A 537 23.99 24.57 -7.07
N GLU A 538 25.15 25.25 -7.00
CA GLU A 538 25.25 26.64 -7.45
C GLU A 538 25.02 26.79 -8.96
N GLU A 539 25.64 25.92 -9.78
CA GLU A 539 25.48 25.95 -11.23
C GLU A 539 24.03 25.64 -11.63
N GLU A 540 23.41 24.66 -10.98
CA GLU A 540 22.04 24.27 -11.23
C GLU A 540 21.01 25.34 -10.88
N LEU A 541 21.22 26.10 -9.79
CA LEU A 541 20.36 27.23 -9.44
C LEU A 541 20.54 28.43 -10.38
N ALA A 542 21.73 28.60 -10.96
CA ALA A 542 22.00 29.67 -11.91
C ALA A 542 21.44 29.37 -13.32
N ARG A 543 21.26 28.09 -13.64
CA ARG A 543 20.81 27.61 -14.94
C ARG A 543 19.30 27.73 -15.11
N GLN A 544 18.87 28.42 -16.16
CA GLN A 544 17.44 28.58 -16.51
C GLN A 544 16.97 27.61 -17.60
N GLU A 545 17.88 27.08 -18.41
CA GLU A 545 17.56 26.18 -19.52
C GLU A 545 18.05 24.75 -19.25
N SER A 546 17.33 23.77 -19.78
CA SER A 546 17.79 22.38 -19.76
C SER A 546 19.08 22.23 -20.58
N SER A 547 19.97 21.33 -20.19
CA SER A 547 21.24 21.08 -20.87
C SER A 547 21.54 19.58 -20.86
N MET A 548 22.31 19.13 -21.85
CA MET A 548 22.57 17.72 -22.11
C MET A 548 23.28 17.07 -20.91
N PRO A 549 22.75 15.96 -20.35
CA PRO A 549 23.43 15.25 -19.29
C PRO A 549 24.65 14.52 -19.87
N VAL A 550 25.81 14.79 -19.30
CA VAL A 550 27.09 14.19 -19.72
C VAL A 550 27.57 13.13 -18.73
N PHE A 551 27.16 13.23 -17.46
CA PHE A 551 27.54 12.31 -16.40
C PHE A 551 26.34 11.96 -15.51
N ARG A 552 26.29 10.68 -15.10
CA ARG A 552 25.48 10.22 -13.98
C ARG A 552 26.37 10.03 -12.76
N LEU A 553 25.99 10.70 -11.69
CA LEU A 553 26.53 10.55 -10.35
C LEU A 553 25.55 9.68 -9.55
N GLU A 554 25.99 8.48 -9.16
CA GLU A 554 25.22 7.65 -8.23
C GLU A 554 25.70 7.90 -6.81
N LEU A 555 24.78 8.29 -5.94
CA LEU A 555 25.04 8.53 -4.53
C LEU A 555 24.41 7.41 -3.71
N ALA A 556 25.24 6.62 -3.04
CA ALA A 556 24.80 5.55 -2.15
C ALA A 556 24.93 5.96 -0.68
N TYR A 557 23.90 5.66 0.12
CA TYR A 557 23.90 5.85 1.58
C TYR A 557 23.91 4.50 2.29
N GLU A 558 24.99 4.15 3.01
CA GLU A 558 25.00 2.97 3.86
C GLU A 558 24.55 3.33 5.29
N ASN A 559 23.29 3.07 5.64
CA ASN A 559 22.83 3.20 7.01
C ASN A 559 23.27 1.97 7.83
N ARG A 560 24.00 2.20 8.93
CA ARG A 560 24.38 1.17 9.91
C ARG A 560 23.50 1.26 11.16
N GLN A 561 22.21 1.04 11.04
CA GLN A 561 21.33 0.74 12.18
C GLN A 561 21.12 -0.76 12.33
N ASP A 562 21.27 -1.26 13.55
CA ASP A 562 20.92 -2.64 13.96
C ASP A 562 21.54 -3.78 13.12
N GLY A 563 22.73 -3.58 12.55
CA GLY A 563 23.46 -4.61 11.80
C GLY A 563 22.88 -4.96 10.41
N ILE A 564 21.81 -4.28 9.98
CA ILE A 564 21.22 -4.41 8.64
C ILE A 564 21.76 -3.30 7.76
N ARG A 565 22.50 -3.66 6.69
CA ARG A 565 22.93 -2.71 5.67
C ARG A 565 21.74 -2.34 4.78
N SER A 566 21.26 -1.10 4.84
CA SER A 566 20.36 -0.56 3.82
C SER A 566 21.10 0.48 2.99
N ALA A 567 21.21 0.24 1.68
CA ALA A 567 21.76 1.19 0.71
C ALA A 567 20.62 1.92 -0.01
N SER A 568 20.49 3.24 0.18
CA SER A 568 19.61 4.07 -0.66
C SER A 568 20.46 4.68 -1.77
N TRP A 569 19.94 4.70 -3.01
CA TRP A 569 20.66 5.18 -4.20
C TRP A 569 19.91 6.37 -4.80
N SER A 570 20.62 7.46 -5.05
CA SER A 570 20.13 8.64 -5.76
C SER A 570 20.94 8.89 -7.02
N ASN A 571 20.27 9.14 -8.14
CA ASN A 571 20.92 9.54 -9.39
C ASN A 571 20.92 11.06 -9.49
N ILE A 572 22.10 11.65 -9.65
CA ILE A 572 22.29 13.07 -9.89
C ILE A 572 22.95 13.22 -11.26
N TYR A 573 22.54 14.21 -12.03
CA TYR A 573 23.02 14.43 -13.39
C TYR A 573 23.91 15.66 -13.42
N VAL A 574 25.05 15.57 -14.13
CA VAL A 574 25.90 16.72 -14.47
C VAL A 574 25.77 16.94 -15.97
N CYS A 575 25.51 18.18 -16.35
CA CYS A 575 25.28 18.61 -17.72
C CYS A 575 26.52 19.27 -18.32
N GLU A 576 26.55 19.41 -19.64
CA GLU A 576 27.66 20.07 -20.35
C GLU A 576 27.87 21.53 -19.90
N ALA A 577 26.80 22.19 -19.43
CA ALA A 577 26.83 23.56 -18.93
C ALA A 577 27.54 23.70 -17.57
N ASP A 578 27.71 22.61 -16.81
CA ASP A 578 28.26 22.61 -15.44
C ASP A 578 29.80 22.63 -15.44
N THR A 579 30.36 23.64 -16.11
CA THR A 579 31.79 23.73 -16.43
C THR A 579 32.69 23.75 -15.18
N ARG A 580 32.24 24.34 -14.07
CA ARG A 580 33.01 24.33 -12.81
C ARG A 580 32.99 22.95 -12.18
N THR A 581 31.82 22.29 -12.14
CA THR A 581 31.68 20.93 -11.63
C THR A 581 32.51 19.95 -12.44
N LEU A 582 32.47 20.02 -13.77
CA LEU A 582 33.27 19.19 -14.67
C LEU A 582 34.77 19.40 -14.46
N ALA A 583 35.23 20.65 -14.31
CA ALA A 583 36.62 20.96 -14.02
C ALA A 583 37.07 20.45 -12.64
N LEU A 584 36.19 20.53 -11.64
CA LEU A 584 36.45 20.05 -10.28
C LEU A 584 36.54 18.51 -10.24
N ILE A 585 35.62 17.81 -10.90
CA ILE A 585 35.68 16.34 -11.06
C ILE A 585 37.00 15.95 -11.70
N LYS A 586 37.45 16.67 -12.75
CA LYS A 586 38.75 16.44 -13.38
C LYS A 586 39.92 16.65 -12.44
N GLN A 587 39.89 17.71 -11.65
CA GLN A 587 40.94 18.00 -10.68
C GLN A 587 41.03 16.91 -9.58
N LEU A 588 39.89 16.42 -9.09
CA LEU A 588 39.82 15.51 -7.95
C LEU A 588 40.02 14.05 -8.31
N THR A 589 39.60 13.64 -9.51
CA THR A 589 39.63 12.23 -9.95
C THR A 589 40.66 11.95 -11.05
N GLY A 590 41.17 13.00 -11.72
CA GLY A 590 42.08 12.87 -12.87
C GLY A 590 41.40 12.48 -14.19
N TYR A 591 40.09 12.22 -14.18
CA TYR A 591 39.32 11.93 -15.39
C TYR A 591 38.90 13.21 -16.09
N GLU A 592 39.00 13.27 -17.41
CA GLU A 592 38.50 14.40 -18.18
C GLU A 592 37.08 14.08 -18.64
N PRO A 593 36.04 14.60 -17.95
CA PRO A 593 34.68 14.41 -18.39
C PRO A 593 34.48 15.20 -19.67
N GLN A 594 34.49 14.51 -20.82
CA GLN A 594 34.07 15.09 -22.08
C GLN A 594 32.62 14.67 -22.35
N PRO A 595 31.82 15.51 -23.01
CA PRO A 595 30.69 15.01 -23.76
C PRO A 595 31.29 14.09 -24.84
N GLN A 596 31.44 12.80 -24.56
CA GLN A 596 31.59 11.85 -25.66
C GLN A 596 30.22 11.84 -26.34
N ALA A 597 30.04 12.79 -27.27
CA ALA A 597 29.00 12.70 -28.27
C ALA A 597 29.10 11.30 -28.86
N LEU A 598 27.96 10.62 -29.01
CA LEU A 598 27.94 9.32 -29.66
C LEU A 598 28.57 9.46 -31.04
N THR A 599 29.68 8.78 -31.28
CA THR A 599 30.36 8.84 -32.56
C THR A 599 30.07 7.58 -33.38
N ALA A 600 29.89 7.75 -34.68
CA ALA A 600 29.55 6.65 -35.59
C ALA A 600 30.61 5.52 -35.63
N ASP A 601 31.84 5.79 -35.16
CA ASP A 601 32.90 4.79 -35.03
C ASP A 601 32.66 3.79 -33.89
N GLN A 602 31.85 4.13 -32.87
CA GLN A 602 31.51 3.26 -31.75
C GLN A 602 30.29 2.35 -32.02
N ILE A 603 29.51 2.65 -33.07
CA ILE A 603 28.19 2.05 -33.31
C ILE A 603 28.22 1.09 -34.49
N SER A 604 27.71 -0.12 -34.30
CA SER A 604 27.59 -1.13 -35.36
C SER A 604 26.37 -0.89 -36.24
N THR A 605 25.23 -0.57 -35.63
CA THR A 605 23.93 -0.40 -36.30
C THR A 605 23.09 0.62 -35.54
N VAL A 606 22.34 1.45 -36.27
CA VAL A 606 21.28 2.30 -35.74
C VAL A 606 19.96 1.85 -36.34
N GLU A 607 18.94 1.67 -35.52
CA GLU A 607 17.59 1.29 -35.92
C GLU A 607 16.58 2.30 -35.40
N ILE A 608 15.57 2.64 -36.20
CA ILE A 608 14.42 3.42 -35.74
C ILE A 608 13.22 2.49 -35.69
N GLY A 609 12.69 2.27 -34.50
CA GLY A 609 11.44 1.56 -34.26
C GLY A 609 10.26 2.51 -34.42
N TYR A 610 9.25 2.09 -35.18
CA TYR A 610 7.97 2.77 -35.32
C TYR A 610 6.85 1.86 -34.84
N VAL A 611 5.84 2.43 -34.20
CA VAL A 611 4.57 1.74 -34.04
C VAL A 611 3.84 1.73 -35.39
N VAL A 612 3.56 0.52 -35.89
CA VAL A 612 2.78 0.29 -37.12
C VAL A 612 1.46 -0.41 -36.80
N GLN A 613 0.40 -0.04 -37.51
CA GLN A 613 -0.91 -0.69 -37.44
C GLN A 613 -0.87 -2.03 -38.18
N ARG A 614 -1.33 -3.12 -37.55
CA ARG A 614 -1.36 -4.45 -38.14
C ARG A 614 -2.78 -5.02 -38.14
N ASP A 615 -3.56 -4.67 -39.16
CA ASP A 615 -4.93 -5.13 -39.40
C ASP A 615 -5.84 -5.04 -38.13
N GLU A 616 -6.93 -5.81 -38.04
CA GLU A 616 -7.88 -5.78 -36.89
C GLU A 616 -7.29 -6.30 -35.55
N GLU A 617 -6.00 -6.67 -35.49
CA GLU A 617 -5.36 -7.34 -34.33
C GLU A 617 -4.49 -6.42 -33.44
N GLY A 618 -4.32 -5.13 -33.77
CA GLY A 618 -3.64 -4.13 -32.94
C GLY A 618 -2.37 -3.52 -33.54
N THR A 619 -1.55 -2.87 -32.71
CA THR A 619 -0.29 -2.24 -33.12
C THR A 619 0.93 -3.11 -32.83
N ALA A 620 1.99 -2.96 -33.63
CA ALA A 620 3.26 -3.66 -33.45
C ALA A 620 4.44 -2.71 -33.73
N TRP A 621 5.58 -2.97 -33.11
CA TRP A 621 6.82 -2.23 -33.41
C TRP A 621 7.48 -2.78 -34.69
N SER A 622 7.89 -1.89 -35.59
CA SER A 622 8.66 -2.19 -36.79
C SER A 622 9.95 -1.38 -36.80
N ASN A 623 11.09 -2.08 -36.80
CA ASN A 623 12.40 -1.43 -36.82
C ASN A 623 12.92 -1.26 -38.26
N VAL A 624 13.42 -0.06 -38.55
CA VAL A 624 14.06 0.30 -39.81
C VAL A 624 15.54 0.60 -39.55
N THR A 625 16.44 -0.16 -40.16
CA THR A 625 17.88 0.07 -40.03
C THR A 625 18.32 1.27 -40.88
N VAL A 626 18.99 2.24 -40.24
CA VAL A 626 19.57 3.41 -40.91
C VAL A 626 20.96 3.04 -41.43
N THR A 627 21.24 3.34 -42.70
CA THR A 627 22.49 2.97 -43.38
C THR A 627 23.28 4.14 -43.93
N ASP A 628 22.66 5.34 -44.01
CA ASP A 628 23.33 6.55 -44.46
C ASP A 628 24.17 7.14 -43.32
N ALA A 629 25.45 7.40 -43.59
CA ALA A 629 26.39 7.87 -42.58
C ALA A 629 26.06 9.28 -42.05
N GLY A 630 25.51 10.16 -42.89
CA GLY A 630 25.13 11.51 -42.48
C GLY A 630 23.87 11.53 -41.63
N ASP A 631 22.91 10.65 -41.93
CA ASP A 631 21.71 10.47 -41.10
C ASP A 631 22.04 9.82 -39.75
N ILE A 632 22.98 8.86 -39.73
CA ILE A 632 23.48 8.28 -38.49
C ILE A 632 24.14 9.37 -37.64
N GLU A 633 25.02 10.22 -38.19
CA GLU A 633 25.64 11.30 -37.42
C GLU A 633 24.62 12.24 -36.78
N LYS A 634 23.57 12.63 -37.52
CA LYS A 634 22.47 13.45 -37.00
C LYS A 634 21.68 12.78 -35.87
N LEU A 635 21.40 11.48 -36.00
CA LEU A 635 20.72 10.71 -34.94
C LEU A 635 21.54 10.63 -33.65
N LEU A 636 22.85 10.87 -33.72
CA LEU A 636 23.75 10.74 -32.58
C LEU A 636 24.15 12.10 -31.96
N GLU A 637 24.04 13.20 -32.70
CA GLU A 637 24.56 14.53 -32.33
C GLU A 637 24.01 15.04 -30.98
N ASN A 638 22.74 14.77 -30.67
CA ASN A 638 22.07 15.20 -29.43
C ASN A 638 21.48 14.01 -28.64
N ALA A 639 22.02 12.81 -28.84
CA ALA A 639 21.49 11.61 -28.21
C ALA A 639 22.19 11.28 -26.86
N VAL A 640 21.42 10.67 -25.97
CA VAL A 640 21.87 10.14 -24.67
C VAL A 640 21.52 8.65 -24.63
N TYR A 641 22.43 7.81 -24.11
CA TYR A 641 22.11 6.40 -23.89
C TYR A 641 21.21 6.25 -22.66
N ALA A 642 19.96 5.81 -22.87
CA ALA A 642 18.95 5.65 -21.83
C ALA A 642 19.45 4.74 -20.69
N ASP A 643 20.09 3.62 -21.04
CA ASP A 643 20.60 2.66 -20.05
C ASP A 643 21.74 3.24 -19.20
N ALA A 644 22.68 3.91 -19.88
CA ALA A 644 23.88 4.46 -19.27
C ALA A 644 23.56 5.60 -18.32
N MET A 645 22.55 6.42 -18.65
CA MET A 645 22.09 7.51 -17.80
C MET A 645 20.93 7.11 -16.87
N ASN A 646 20.38 5.89 -17.01
CA ASN A 646 19.19 5.45 -16.28
C ASN A 646 18.01 6.42 -16.45
N ILE A 647 17.77 6.81 -17.71
CA ILE A 647 16.71 7.74 -18.12
C ILE A 647 15.79 7.00 -19.10
N TYR A 648 14.71 6.42 -18.58
CA TYR A 648 13.83 5.52 -19.33
C TYR A 648 12.42 6.09 -19.59
N ASN A 649 12.03 7.23 -18.98
CA ASN A 649 10.72 7.86 -19.23
C ASN A 649 10.63 9.33 -18.73
N SER A 650 10.29 10.31 -19.57
CA SER A 650 10.43 11.75 -19.26
C SER A 650 9.47 12.31 -18.21
N VAL A 651 8.23 11.81 -18.14
CA VAL A 651 7.20 12.34 -17.23
C VAL A 651 7.40 11.83 -15.79
N PHE A 652 8.06 10.69 -15.61
CA PHE A 652 8.15 10.00 -14.31
C PHE A 652 9.36 10.42 -13.44
N TYR A 653 10.33 11.17 -13.99
CA TYR A 653 11.56 11.59 -13.29
C TYR A 653 11.61 13.07 -12.88
N LEU A 654 10.45 13.69 -12.72
CA LEU A 654 10.26 15.04 -12.16
C LEU A 654 11.05 15.33 -10.86
N GLY A 655 11.47 14.30 -10.10
CA GLY A 655 12.18 14.45 -8.82
C GLY A 655 13.70 14.22 -8.82
N SER A 656 14.32 13.73 -9.91
CA SER A 656 15.76 13.39 -9.93
C SER A 656 16.66 14.50 -10.49
N GLY A 657 16.07 15.60 -10.99
CA GLY A 657 16.81 16.63 -11.74
C GLY A 657 17.30 16.15 -13.10
N ALA A 658 16.80 15.02 -13.59
CA ALA A 658 17.00 14.61 -14.97
C ALA A 658 16.38 15.66 -15.91
N PRO A 659 17.06 16.02 -17.00
CA PRO A 659 16.51 16.94 -17.97
C PRO A 659 15.32 16.30 -18.70
N LEU A 660 14.35 17.13 -19.13
CA LEU A 660 13.21 16.67 -19.90
C LEU A 660 13.67 16.06 -21.22
N MET A 661 13.33 14.79 -21.40
CA MET A 661 13.56 14.06 -22.63
C MET A 661 12.28 14.00 -23.46
N GLU A 662 12.42 13.84 -24.78
CA GLU A 662 11.27 13.60 -25.65
C GLU A 662 10.56 12.27 -25.35
N SER A 663 9.26 12.25 -25.62
CA SER A 663 8.45 11.04 -25.50
C SER A 663 8.85 10.00 -26.57
N THR A 664 8.58 8.74 -26.26
CA THR A 664 8.96 7.57 -27.06
C THR A 664 7.79 6.66 -27.39
N ASP A 665 6.57 7.16 -27.21
CA ASP A 665 5.37 6.32 -27.24
C ASP A 665 5.09 5.75 -28.64
N THR A 666 5.55 6.42 -29.70
CA THR A 666 5.28 6.04 -31.10
C THR A 666 6.54 5.77 -31.91
N VAL A 667 7.69 6.33 -31.50
CA VAL A 667 8.99 6.20 -32.18
C VAL A 667 10.11 6.03 -31.17
N ASN A 668 11.02 5.10 -31.45
CA ASN A 668 12.23 4.85 -30.67
C ASN A 668 13.45 4.77 -31.57
N VAL A 669 14.56 5.37 -31.15
CA VAL A 669 15.84 5.21 -31.84
C VAL A 669 16.74 4.29 -31.01
N TYR A 670 17.25 3.24 -31.62
CA TYR A 670 18.14 2.27 -30.99
C TYR A 670 19.53 2.32 -31.62
N ALA A 671 20.56 2.25 -30.79
CA ALA A 671 21.93 2.11 -31.23
C ALA A 671 22.58 0.86 -30.64
N THR A 672 23.29 0.11 -31.47
CA THR A 672 24.06 -1.07 -31.04
C THR A 672 25.55 -0.74 -31.03
N LEU A 673 26.20 -0.97 -29.90
CA LEU A 673 27.64 -0.73 -29.74
C LEU A 673 28.48 -1.84 -30.42
N LYS A 674 29.60 -1.45 -31.04
CA LYS A 674 30.58 -2.40 -31.61
C LYS A 674 31.26 -3.25 -30.54
N ASP A 675 31.42 -2.71 -29.34
CA ASP A 675 32.03 -3.42 -28.21
C ASP A 675 30.94 -4.15 -27.40
N GLY A 676 30.87 -5.47 -27.56
CA GLY A 676 29.95 -6.34 -26.82
C GLY A 676 28.53 -6.47 -27.39
N GLY A 677 28.18 -5.77 -28.47
CA GLY A 677 26.91 -5.95 -29.20
C GLY A 677 25.65 -5.58 -28.42
N ARG A 678 25.77 -4.71 -27.40
CA ARG A 678 24.62 -4.24 -26.62
C ARG A 678 23.83 -3.23 -27.44
N THR A 679 22.53 -3.45 -27.56
CA THR A 679 21.57 -2.50 -28.14
C THR A 679 20.91 -1.75 -27.01
N THR A 680 20.79 -0.44 -27.16
CA THR A 680 20.21 0.45 -26.17
C THR A 680 19.48 1.59 -26.86
N GLU A 681 18.56 2.20 -26.13
CA GLU A 681 17.69 3.25 -26.62
C GLU A 681 18.37 4.61 -26.49
N LEU A 682 18.21 5.44 -27.52
CA LEU A 682 18.68 6.81 -27.55
C LEU A 682 17.55 7.75 -27.14
N ARG A 683 17.88 8.70 -26.26
CA ARG A 683 17.00 9.76 -25.79
C ARG A 683 17.53 11.12 -26.22
N TYR A 684 16.61 12.04 -26.47
CA TYR A 684 16.91 13.41 -26.88
C TYR A 684 16.30 14.37 -25.89
N LEU A 685 16.95 15.51 -25.65
CA LEU A 685 16.31 16.60 -24.93
C LEU A 685 15.06 17.04 -25.68
N LEU A 686 14.07 17.48 -24.92
CA LEU A 686 12.84 18.04 -25.43
C LEU A 686 13.09 19.09 -26.52
N GLY A 687 12.60 18.82 -27.73
CA GLY A 687 12.73 19.71 -28.90
C GLY A 687 14.05 19.59 -29.68
N THR A 688 14.89 18.59 -29.37
CA THR A 688 16.21 18.38 -30.02
C THR A 688 16.30 17.12 -30.85
N GLN A 689 15.24 16.30 -30.91
CA GLN A 689 15.23 15.10 -31.73
C GLN A 689 15.25 15.47 -33.22
N PRO A 690 16.04 14.73 -34.02
CA PRO A 690 16.15 14.95 -35.47
C PRO A 690 14.94 14.36 -36.20
N THR A 691 13.79 15.02 -36.04
CA THR A 691 12.51 14.64 -36.68
C THR A 691 12.61 14.58 -38.21
N ASP A 692 13.44 15.43 -38.84
CA ASP A 692 13.70 15.39 -40.29
C ASP A 692 14.28 14.05 -40.76
N VAL A 693 15.16 13.45 -39.96
CA VAL A 693 15.78 12.15 -40.25
C VAL A 693 14.82 11.02 -39.90
N ILE A 694 14.12 11.11 -38.77
CA ILE A 694 13.13 10.10 -38.37
C ILE A 694 12.05 9.98 -39.45
N GLU A 695 11.42 11.08 -39.84
CA GLU A 695 10.36 11.06 -40.86
C GLU A 695 10.83 10.55 -42.22
N LYS A 696 12.11 10.74 -42.57
CA LYS A 696 12.71 10.20 -43.80
C LYS A 696 12.67 8.68 -43.87
N TYR A 697 12.72 8.00 -42.73
CA TYR A 697 12.76 6.52 -42.63
C TYR A 697 11.43 5.89 -42.19
N ARG A 698 10.37 6.69 -42.03
CA ARG A 698 9.04 6.22 -41.62
C ARG A 698 8.42 5.31 -42.68
N PRO A 699 8.02 4.06 -42.34
CA PRO A 699 7.39 3.15 -43.30
C PRO A 699 5.91 3.47 -43.53
N ASP A 700 5.41 3.17 -44.74
CA ASP A 700 3.98 3.32 -45.09
C ASP A 700 3.09 2.50 -44.14
N GLY A 701 2.16 3.16 -43.43
CA GLY A 701 1.28 2.52 -42.43
C GLY A 701 1.81 2.56 -40.98
N ALA A 702 2.97 3.18 -40.74
CA ALA A 702 3.34 3.65 -39.42
C ALA A 702 2.34 4.70 -38.95
N ALA A 703 2.05 4.66 -37.66
CA ALA A 703 1.18 5.62 -37.03
C ALA A 703 1.83 7.01 -37.10
N ASP A 704 1.26 7.97 -37.83
CA ASP A 704 1.80 9.35 -37.89
C ASP A 704 1.96 9.88 -36.46
N GLU A 705 2.95 10.74 -36.19
CA GLU A 705 2.95 11.55 -34.95
C GLU A 705 1.62 12.32 -34.80
N ALA A 706 0.89 12.56 -35.89
CA ALA A 706 -0.44 13.15 -35.90
C ALA A 706 -1.61 12.13 -35.85
N ALA A 707 -1.36 10.82 -35.98
CA ALA A 707 -2.39 9.78 -36.00
C ALA A 707 -1.83 8.43 -35.52
N ALA A 708 -1.79 8.23 -34.20
CA ALA A 708 -1.45 6.94 -33.62
C ALA A 708 -2.45 6.44 -32.59
N VAL A 709 -3.38 5.63 -33.10
CA VAL A 709 -4.29 4.76 -32.34
C VAL A 709 -3.49 3.67 -31.61
N ILE A 710 -3.50 3.66 -30.28
CA ILE A 710 -3.21 2.46 -29.45
C ILE A 710 -4.23 2.35 -28.30
N GLY A 711 -5.49 2.08 -28.67
CA GLY A 711 -6.37 1.28 -27.82
C GLY A 711 -5.97 -0.19 -27.87
N ALA A 712 -5.36 -0.74 -26.80
CA ALA A 712 -5.67 -2.07 -26.21
C ALA A 712 -4.54 -2.77 -25.41
N ALA A 713 -3.29 -2.29 -25.34
CA ALA A 713 -2.21 -3.04 -24.65
C ALA A 713 -1.72 -2.45 -23.31
N ALA A 714 -1.96 -1.18 -23.01
CA ALA A 714 -1.51 -0.55 -21.76
C ALA A 714 -2.48 -0.73 -20.56
N ALA A 715 -3.63 -1.37 -20.77
CA ALA A 715 -4.57 -1.73 -19.69
C ALA A 715 -4.24 -3.08 -19.01
N ALA A 716 -3.19 -3.79 -19.44
CA ALA A 716 -2.89 -5.15 -18.95
C ALA A 716 -1.58 -5.28 -18.13
N GLU A 717 -0.74 -4.24 -18.05
CA GLU A 717 0.46 -4.26 -17.19
C GLU A 717 0.59 -2.95 -16.37
N MET A 718 -0.49 -2.54 -15.71
CA MET A 718 -0.28 -1.99 -14.37
C MET A 718 0.06 -3.19 -13.48
N PRO A 719 1.15 -3.17 -12.68
CA PRO A 719 1.28 -4.17 -11.65
C PRO A 719 0.03 -4.01 -10.78
N SER A 720 -0.79 -5.07 -10.77
CA SER A 720 -1.60 -5.40 -9.63
C SER A 720 -0.65 -5.53 -8.44
N VAL A 721 -0.33 -4.41 -7.81
CA VAL A 721 0.16 -4.39 -6.44
C VAL A 721 -1.07 -4.71 -5.60
N GLY A 722 -1.24 -6.02 -5.38
CA GLY A 722 -2.14 -6.54 -4.35
C GLY A 722 -1.65 -6.24 -2.95
#